data_AF-A0A9W4TSG6-F1
#
_entry.id   AF-A0A9W4TSG6-F1
#
_cell.length_a   1.000
_cell.length_b   1.000
_cell.length_c   1.000
_cell.angle_alpha   90.00
_cell.angle_beta   90.00
_cell.angle_gamma   90.00
#
_symmetry.space_group_name_H-M   'P 1'
#
loop_
_entity.id
_entity.type
_entity.pdbx_description
1 polymer ?
#
loop_
_entity_poly.entity_id
_entity_poly.type
_entity_poly.pdbx_seq_one_letter_code
_entity_poly.pdbx_strand_id
1 'polypeptide(L)'
;MLLPRRLLRWFCYFVVVLIIAINLLLIANKHQIIDMNNYIPYDLFKSTAPTFFQPPSDSFIIDVSINSCLLINSKNPNCGLPSPDHGLNGDLSEYEGGWSKLPKDITLNKSYFKKQFFSIKKIKHSSFENLIKFKDIEDKVILDIAVSNPTQDKLIKGNEKLKLPSYIIKTFHEQVVYDDETHKNLIEQNSDNKIDKITKPDETKQASYKINQMEQENEEKQQGKREEVDDRNQLNRLLYVPTMKEVEQDGWVEKFNGIWIKYGSHNDKNSITAIDLLFGPEAVDPRPNWNLIKIPLQGLSNPSDLPVFISFRRGPKIDYRKKYLNNRNLKLSKDYKFKILQVADLHFSTGYGKCLDPNPPVDNCKADSKTLKFIETVLDLEKPDLVILTGDQIYGDTAPDSESAIFKVFGPFIDRKIPFACVLGNHDAEGSIKSKKEIMSLYNDLPYSLGALGPEEIDGWGNYVLPIEDFKNSNIGLSLYFLDSHSYTKNPKAYPGYDWIKDNQIIYLREEYASIEEQVKSFEKKHLSMAFFHIPLPEYRNLGGKEIVGSHKEGITAPRYNSGVRDALQDLGIHVASVGHDHCNDYCLLDKKDSSPDNLNEVWLCYGGGVGNGGYGGYGGYIRRMRIYDIDLNKGEIKTWKRTENEPVKIIDEQVLITDGRAPGE
;
A
#
# COMPACT_ATOMS: atom_id res chain seq x y z
N MET A 1 -14.68 -75.26 -8.46
CA MET A 1 -13.71 -75.80 -7.49
C MET A 1 -13.54 -74.75 -6.40
N LEU A 2 -14.21 -74.91 -5.26
CA LEU A 2 -14.19 -73.93 -4.16
C LEU A 2 -12.82 -74.00 -3.46
N LEU A 3 -12.14 -72.85 -3.31
CA LEU A 3 -10.86 -72.78 -2.61
C LEU A 3 -10.98 -73.39 -1.20
N PRO A 4 -10.03 -74.22 -0.76
CA PRO A 4 -10.00 -74.81 0.58
C PRO A 4 -10.27 -73.74 1.65
N ARG A 5 -11.17 -74.02 2.61
CA ARG A 5 -11.52 -73.08 3.71
C ARG A 5 -10.31 -72.54 4.48
N ARG A 6 -9.20 -73.29 4.45
CA ARG A 6 -7.91 -72.86 5.00
C ARG A 6 -7.30 -71.74 4.18
N LEU A 7 -7.24 -71.86 2.86
CA LEU A 7 -6.76 -70.81 1.95
C LEU A 7 -7.63 -69.55 2.02
N LEU A 8 -8.94 -69.70 2.16
CA LEU A 8 -9.84 -68.55 2.33
C LEU A 8 -9.56 -67.80 3.66
N ARG A 9 -9.25 -68.52 4.74
CA ARG A 9 -8.87 -67.90 6.02
C ARG A 9 -7.52 -67.20 5.96
N TRP A 10 -6.54 -67.84 5.33
CA TRP A 10 -5.22 -67.24 5.10
C TRP A 10 -5.32 -65.99 4.22
N PHE A 11 -6.18 -66.01 3.21
CA PHE A 11 -6.47 -64.83 2.39
C PHE A 11 -7.12 -63.71 3.20
N CYS A 12 -8.12 -64.02 4.05
CA CYS A 12 -8.71 -63.02 4.95
C CYS A 12 -7.68 -62.42 5.93
N TYR A 13 -6.82 -63.24 6.54
CA TYR A 13 -5.78 -62.72 7.43
C TYR A 13 -4.76 -61.87 6.69
N PHE A 14 -4.35 -62.27 5.48
CA PHE A 14 -3.48 -61.47 4.63
C PHE A 14 -4.11 -60.12 4.28
N VAL A 15 -5.40 -60.09 3.92
CA VAL A 15 -6.13 -58.86 3.63
C VAL A 15 -6.21 -57.94 4.87
N VAL A 16 -6.50 -58.50 6.05
CA VAL A 16 -6.56 -57.72 7.30
C VAL A 16 -5.18 -57.13 7.64
N VAL A 17 -4.11 -57.92 7.55
CA VAL A 17 -2.75 -57.45 7.81
C VAL A 17 -2.33 -56.39 6.78
N LEU A 18 -2.69 -56.57 5.51
CA LEU A 18 -2.42 -55.61 4.44
C LEU A 18 -3.15 -54.28 4.71
N ILE A 19 -4.42 -54.31 5.12
CA ILE A 19 -5.19 -53.11 5.47
C ILE A 19 -4.55 -52.39 6.67
N ILE A 20 -4.13 -53.13 7.70
CA ILE A 20 -3.46 -52.53 8.86
C ILE A 20 -2.11 -51.91 8.46
N ALA A 21 -1.31 -52.61 7.64
CA ALA A 21 -0.03 -52.12 7.15
C ALA A 21 -0.19 -50.85 6.28
N ILE A 22 -1.20 -50.82 5.40
CA ILE A 22 -1.53 -49.63 4.59
C ILE A 22 -1.94 -48.47 5.49
N ASN A 23 -2.77 -48.69 6.51
CA ASN A 23 -3.16 -47.63 7.44
C ASN A 23 -1.98 -47.12 8.26
N LEU A 24 -1.09 -48.01 8.72
CA LEU A 24 0.13 -47.60 9.44
C LEU A 24 1.10 -46.84 8.52
N LEU A 25 1.22 -47.23 7.25
CA LEU A 25 1.98 -46.48 6.24
C LEU A 25 1.37 -45.11 5.96
N LEU A 26 0.04 -45.00 5.86
CA LEU A 26 -0.66 -43.72 5.69
C LEU A 26 -0.52 -42.81 6.92
N ILE A 27 -0.48 -43.37 8.13
CA ILE A 27 -0.25 -42.64 9.37
C ILE A 27 1.21 -42.20 9.48
N ALA A 28 2.17 -43.09 9.17
CA ALA A 28 3.60 -42.80 9.19
C ALA A 28 3.99 -41.77 8.11
N ASN A 29 3.34 -41.82 6.95
CA ASN A 29 3.52 -40.86 5.85
C ASN A 29 2.50 -39.72 5.88
N LYS A 30 1.73 -39.53 6.97
CA LYS A 30 0.74 -38.43 7.08
C LYS A 30 1.38 -37.04 6.92
N HIS A 31 2.70 -36.94 7.16
CA HIS A 31 3.50 -35.73 6.93
C HIS A 31 4.28 -35.71 5.61
N GLN A 32 4.12 -36.73 4.76
CA GLN A 32 4.74 -36.85 3.43
C GLN A 32 3.74 -37.15 2.30
N ILE A 33 2.43 -37.00 2.55
CA ILE A 33 1.47 -36.88 1.47
C ILE A 33 1.76 -35.54 0.80
N ILE A 34 2.48 -35.59 -0.30
CA ILE A 34 2.56 -34.51 -1.27
C ILE A 34 1.13 -34.31 -1.77
N ASP A 35 0.46 -33.31 -1.20
CA ASP A 35 -0.78 -32.80 -1.75
C ASP A 35 -0.44 -32.26 -3.15
N MET A 36 -0.87 -32.96 -4.20
CA MET A 36 -0.60 -32.50 -5.58
C MET A 36 -1.23 -31.13 -5.85
N ASN A 37 -2.14 -30.65 -4.99
CA ASN A 37 -2.64 -29.26 -5.01
C ASN A 37 -1.55 -28.21 -4.70
N ASN A 38 -0.42 -28.60 -4.09
CA ASN A 38 0.71 -27.70 -3.82
C ASN A 38 1.70 -27.61 -5.01
N TYR A 39 1.56 -28.47 -6.04
CA TYR A 39 2.50 -28.56 -7.17
C TYR A 39 1.84 -28.36 -8.53
N ILE A 40 0.53 -28.13 -8.58
CA ILE A 40 -0.19 -27.65 -9.77
C ILE A 40 -0.68 -26.22 -9.47
N PRO A 41 -0.16 -25.19 -10.16
CA PRO A 41 -0.45 -23.82 -9.80
C PRO A 41 -1.82 -23.35 -10.31
N TYR A 42 -2.38 -22.39 -9.58
CA TYR A 42 -2.96 -21.14 -10.12
C TYR A 42 -4.49 -20.93 -10.20
N ASP A 43 -5.36 -21.94 -10.14
CA ASP A 43 -6.78 -21.70 -10.47
C ASP A 43 -7.78 -21.57 -9.29
N LEU A 44 -7.39 -21.82 -8.03
CA LEU A 44 -8.33 -21.65 -6.90
C LEU A 44 -8.44 -20.21 -6.37
N PHE A 45 -7.43 -19.37 -6.62
CA PHE A 45 -7.35 -18.01 -6.08
C PHE A 45 -7.91 -16.92 -7.02
N LYS A 46 -8.30 -17.26 -8.26
CA LYS A 46 -8.89 -16.28 -9.19
C LYS A 46 -10.18 -15.62 -8.69
N SER A 47 -10.91 -16.26 -7.76
CA SER A 47 -12.20 -15.73 -7.27
C SER A 47 -12.14 -15.04 -5.91
N THR A 48 -11.02 -15.16 -5.18
CA THR A 48 -10.89 -14.62 -3.81
C THR A 48 -9.61 -13.83 -3.55
N ALA A 49 -8.61 -13.90 -4.43
CA ALA A 49 -7.40 -13.12 -4.24
C ALA A 49 -7.70 -11.62 -4.43
N PRO A 50 -7.18 -10.74 -3.55
CA PRO A 50 -7.26 -9.29 -3.71
C PRO A 50 -6.84 -8.89 -5.14
N THR A 51 -7.45 -7.83 -5.68
CA THR A 51 -7.27 -7.37 -7.08
C THR A 51 -5.81 -7.18 -7.47
N PHE A 52 -4.96 -6.89 -6.48
CA PHE A 52 -3.51 -6.78 -6.60
C PHE A 52 -2.78 -8.08 -7.03
N PHE A 53 -3.24 -9.25 -6.58
CA PHE A 53 -2.63 -10.55 -6.92
C PHE A 53 -2.98 -11.07 -8.31
N GLN A 54 -3.78 -10.32 -9.07
CA GLN A 54 -4.08 -10.70 -10.44
C GLN A 54 -2.78 -10.69 -11.25
N PRO A 55 -2.53 -11.72 -12.10
CA PRO A 55 -1.43 -11.67 -13.06
C PRO A 55 -1.59 -10.42 -13.96
N PRO A 56 -0.59 -10.07 -14.79
CA PRO A 56 -0.87 -9.30 -16.00
C PRO A 56 -2.13 -9.87 -16.62
N SER A 57 -3.21 -9.08 -16.62
CA SER A 57 -4.48 -9.63 -17.07
C SER A 57 -4.36 -9.73 -18.57
N ASP A 58 -4.22 -10.96 -19.06
CA ASP A 58 -4.45 -11.32 -20.45
C ASP A 58 -5.95 -11.29 -20.75
N SER A 59 -6.69 -10.34 -20.17
CA SER A 59 -8.15 -10.26 -20.24
C SER A 59 -8.62 -8.82 -20.35
N PHE A 60 -9.57 -8.60 -21.25
CA PHE A 60 -10.30 -7.35 -21.38
C PHE A 60 -11.48 -7.34 -20.40
N ILE A 61 -11.82 -6.15 -19.90
CA ILE A 61 -13.08 -5.93 -19.20
C ILE A 61 -14.10 -5.42 -20.23
N ILE A 62 -15.22 -6.13 -20.33
CA ILE A 62 -16.25 -5.84 -21.34
C ILE A 62 -17.56 -5.35 -20.73
N ASP A 63 -17.82 -5.56 -19.44
CA ASP A 63 -18.98 -5.00 -18.77
C ASP A 63 -18.79 -4.95 -17.25
N VAL A 64 -19.62 -4.15 -16.57
CA VAL A 64 -19.63 -3.99 -15.12
C VAL A 64 -21.05 -4.09 -14.57
N SER A 65 -21.20 -4.56 -13.34
CA SER A 65 -22.49 -4.65 -12.65
C SER A 65 -22.33 -4.47 -11.14
N ILE A 66 -23.34 -3.94 -10.46
CA ILE A 66 -23.43 -3.99 -9.00
C ILE A 66 -24.69 -4.77 -8.62
N ASN A 67 -24.52 -5.83 -7.84
CA ASN A 67 -25.63 -6.67 -7.41
C ASN A 67 -25.59 -6.89 -5.90
N SER A 68 -26.78 -7.03 -5.32
CA SER A 68 -26.94 -7.36 -3.91
C SER A 68 -26.99 -8.87 -3.71
N CYS A 69 -26.49 -9.31 -2.58
CA CYS A 69 -26.59 -10.68 -2.09
C CYS A 69 -27.24 -10.66 -0.70
N LEU A 70 -28.42 -11.28 -0.55
CA LEU A 70 -29.04 -11.43 0.76
C LEU A 70 -28.15 -12.30 1.66
N LEU A 71 -28.00 -11.94 2.94
CA LEU A 71 -27.10 -12.68 3.84
C LEU A 71 -27.49 -14.15 4.01
N ILE A 72 -28.78 -14.48 3.92
CA ILE A 72 -29.27 -15.86 3.95
C ILE A 72 -28.69 -16.71 2.80
N ASN A 73 -28.35 -16.07 1.68
CA ASN A 73 -27.76 -16.69 0.49
C ASN A 73 -26.25 -16.48 0.40
N SER A 74 -25.60 -15.89 1.42
CA SER A 74 -24.16 -15.56 1.40
C SER A 74 -23.24 -16.76 1.19
N LYS A 75 -23.70 -17.98 1.53
CA LYS A 75 -22.97 -19.23 1.28
C LYS A 75 -22.97 -19.66 -0.18
N ASN A 76 -23.89 -19.15 -1.01
CA ASN A 76 -23.90 -19.42 -2.43
C ASN A 76 -22.80 -18.57 -3.11
N PRO A 77 -21.80 -19.19 -3.74
CA PRO A 77 -20.70 -18.46 -4.40
C PRO A 77 -21.20 -17.53 -5.50
N ASN A 78 -22.33 -17.86 -6.14
CA ASN A 78 -22.95 -17.07 -7.21
C ASN A 78 -23.85 -15.94 -6.69
N CYS A 79 -24.03 -15.82 -5.38
CA CYS A 79 -24.84 -14.75 -4.81
C CYS A 79 -24.20 -13.39 -5.09
N GLY A 80 -24.99 -12.46 -5.64
CA GLY A 80 -24.51 -11.14 -6.05
C GLY A 80 -23.67 -11.15 -7.35
N LEU A 81 -23.66 -12.26 -8.11
CA LEU A 81 -23.21 -12.24 -9.51
C LEU A 81 -24.42 -12.03 -10.45
N PRO A 82 -24.23 -11.31 -11.57
CA PRO A 82 -25.19 -11.32 -12.67
C PRO A 82 -25.34 -12.72 -13.28
N SER A 83 -26.44 -12.93 -14.02
CA SER A 83 -26.60 -14.12 -14.86
C SER A 83 -25.56 -14.13 -16.00
N PRO A 84 -25.06 -15.29 -16.45
CA PRO A 84 -24.05 -15.36 -17.52
C PRO A 84 -24.44 -14.64 -18.82
N ASP A 85 -25.71 -14.69 -19.19
CA ASP A 85 -26.30 -14.04 -20.38
C ASP A 85 -26.44 -12.52 -20.25
N HIS A 86 -26.29 -11.95 -19.06
CA HIS A 86 -26.44 -10.53 -18.83
C HIS A 86 -25.24 -9.71 -19.35
N GLY A 87 -25.53 -8.52 -19.88
CA GLY A 87 -24.53 -7.57 -20.35
C GLY A 87 -24.12 -7.78 -21.81
N LEU A 88 -23.09 -7.04 -22.23
CA LEU A 88 -22.60 -7.09 -23.62
C LEU A 88 -22.16 -8.52 -24.03
N ASN A 89 -22.43 -8.89 -25.28
CA ASN A 89 -22.06 -10.17 -25.91
C ASN A 89 -22.62 -11.47 -25.28
N GLY A 90 -23.64 -11.39 -24.42
CA GLY A 90 -24.34 -12.58 -23.90
C GLY A 90 -23.46 -13.52 -23.09
N ASP A 91 -23.78 -14.81 -23.05
CA ASP A 91 -22.99 -15.80 -22.30
C ASP A 91 -21.68 -16.13 -23.03
N LEU A 92 -20.55 -15.89 -22.35
CA LEU A 92 -19.20 -16.11 -22.88
C LEU A 92 -18.46 -17.25 -22.15
N SER A 93 -19.16 -18.05 -21.36
CA SER A 93 -18.58 -19.12 -20.54
C SER A 93 -17.80 -20.14 -21.36
N GLU A 94 -18.24 -20.46 -22.58
CA GLU A 94 -17.54 -21.34 -23.52
C GLU A 94 -16.19 -20.79 -24.02
N TYR A 95 -15.94 -19.49 -23.84
CA TYR A 95 -14.74 -18.78 -24.35
C TYR A 95 -13.85 -18.29 -23.22
N GLU A 96 -13.96 -18.89 -22.04
CA GLU A 96 -13.24 -18.48 -20.84
C GLU A 96 -13.55 -17.02 -20.46
N GLY A 97 -14.74 -16.55 -20.85
CA GLY A 97 -15.29 -15.25 -20.47
C GLY A 97 -16.42 -15.41 -19.44
N GLY A 98 -16.58 -14.42 -18.57
CA GLY A 98 -17.64 -14.49 -17.57
C GLY A 98 -17.59 -13.38 -16.53
N TRP A 99 -18.65 -13.36 -15.72
CA TRP A 99 -18.78 -12.45 -14.59
C TRP A 99 -17.93 -12.94 -13.40
N SER A 100 -17.23 -12.01 -12.78
CA SER A 100 -16.48 -12.23 -11.54
C SER A 100 -16.76 -11.08 -10.57
N LYS A 101 -16.90 -11.38 -9.28
CA LYS A 101 -17.03 -10.36 -8.24
C LYS A 101 -15.65 -9.83 -7.89
N LEU A 102 -15.56 -8.53 -7.63
CA LEU A 102 -14.46 -8.02 -6.83
C LEU A 102 -14.58 -8.61 -5.41
N PRO A 103 -13.47 -9.01 -4.78
CA PRO A 103 -13.48 -9.63 -3.44
C PRO A 103 -13.71 -8.60 -2.32
N LYS A 104 -14.63 -7.66 -2.54
CA LYS A 104 -14.94 -6.54 -1.65
C LYS A 104 -16.45 -6.39 -1.51
N ASP A 105 -16.91 -6.40 -0.27
CA ASP A 105 -18.28 -6.01 0.07
C ASP A 105 -18.34 -4.48 0.17
N ILE A 106 -19.13 -3.86 -0.70
CA ILE A 106 -19.35 -2.40 -0.72
C ILE A 106 -19.89 -1.90 0.63
N THR A 107 -20.59 -2.75 1.39
CA THR A 107 -21.12 -2.41 2.71
C THR A 107 -20.10 -2.58 3.84
N LEU A 108 -18.87 -3.02 3.52
CA LEU A 108 -17.79 -3.29 4.47
C LEU A 108 -18.22 -4.21 5.62
N ASN A 109 -19.05 -5.22 5.34
CA ASN A 109 -19.66 -6.13 6.31
C ASN A 109 -20.53 -5.46 7.40
N LYS A 110 -20.91 -4.19 7.25
CA LYS A 110 -21.73 -3.46 8.24
C LYS A 110 -23.24 -3.62 8.02
N SER A 111 -23.68 -4.18 6.90
CA SER A 111 -25.09 -4.41 6.62
C SER A 111 -25.59 -5.72 7.23
N TYR A 112 -26.74 -5.66 7.94
CA TYR A 112 -27.36 -6.81 8.61
C TYR A 112 -28.29 -7.66 7.73
N PHE A 113 -28.57 -7.24 6.48
CA PHE A 113 -29.57 -7.91 5.63
C PHE A 113 -29.00 -8.37 4.28
N LYS A 114 -28.02 -7.63 3.75
CA LYS A 114 -27.45 -7.90 2.42
C LYS A 114 -26.01 -7.43 2.31
N LYS A 115 -25.21 -8.12 1.51
CA LYS A 115 -23.93 -7.62 0.97
C LYS A 115 -24.16 -7.04 -0.41
N GLN A 116 -23.27 -6.17 -0.86
CA GLN A 116 -23.33 -5.62 -2.22
C GLN A 116 -21.96 -5.74 -2.87
N PHE A 117 -21.93 -6.27 -4.09
CA PHE A 117 -20.70 -6.59 -4.79
C PHE A 117 -20.64 -5.86 -6.12
N PHE A 118 -19.46 -5.33 -6.44
CA PHE A 118 -19.13 -4.90 -7.79
C PHE A 118 -18.61 -6.10 -8.57
N SER A 119 -19.19 -6.34 -9.73
CA SER A 119 -18.85 -7.45 -10.61
C SER A 119 -18.35 -6.91 -11.95
N ILE A 120 -17.38 -7.62 -12.51
CA ILE A 120 -16.77 -7.31 -13.80
C ILE A 120 -16.87 -8.52 -14.71
N LYS A 121 -17.28 -8.29 -15.95
CA LYS A 121 -17.30 -9.30 -17.00
C LYS A 121 -15.96 -9.24 -17.72
N LYS A 122 -15.21 -10.33 -17.65
CA LYS A 122 -13.88 -10.46 -18.26
C LYS A 122 -13.90 -11.49 -19.38
N ILE A 123 -13.00 -11.34 -20.34
CA ILE A 123 -12.71 -12.37 -21.34
C ILE A 123 -11.22 -12.31 -21.69
N LYS A 124 -10.59 -13.47 -21.90
CA LYS A 124 -9.19 -13.52 -22.31
C LYS A 124 -8.95 -12.84 -23.66
N HIS A 125 -7.82 -12.16 -23.84
CA HIS A 125 -7.46 -11.47 -25.07
C HIS A 125 -7.52 -12.40 -26.28
N SER A 126 -6.89 -13.57 -26.19
CA SER A 126 -6.87 -14.57 -27.27
C SER A 126 -8.27 -15.09 -27.62
N SER A 127 -9.11 -15.34 -26.61
CA SER A 127 -10.49 -15.80 -26.82
C SER A 127 -11.35 -14.70 -27.46
N PHE A 128 -11.18 -13.46 -27.03
CA PHE A 128 -11.90 -12.31 -27.57
C PHE A 128 -11.54 -12.06 -29.05
N GLU A 129 -10.25 -12.09 -29.39
CA GLU A 129 -9.81 -11.97 -30.79
C GLU A 129 -10.38 -13.09 -31.68
N ASN A 130 -10.44 -14.32 -31.17
CA ASN A 130 -11.02 -15.43 -31.91
C ASN A 130 -12.53 -15.23 -32.12
N LEU A 131 -13.25 -14.75 -31.11
CA LEU A 131 -14.69 -14.47 -31.25
C LEU A 131 -14.97 -13.38 -32.27
N ILE A 132 -14.19 -12.29 -32.26
CA ILE A 132 -14.32 -11.21 -33.26
C ILE A 132 -14.11 -11.77 -34.68
N LYS A 133 -13.11 -12.66 -34.87
CA LYS A 133 -12.79 -13.23 -36.17
C LYS A 133 -13.82 -14.25 -36.67
N PHE A 134 -14.39 -15.07 -35.78
CA PHE A 134 -15.13 -16.29 -36.17
C PHE A 134 -16.61 -16.30 -35.80
N LYS A 135 -17.07 -15.44 -34.88
CA LYS A 135 -18.45 -15.45 -34.36
C LYS A 135 -19.19 -14.12 -34.48
N ASP A 136 -18.60 -13.14 -35.18
CA ASP A 136 -19.24 -11.86 -35.51
C ASP A 136 -19.76 -11.10 -34.27
N ILE A 137 -18.98 -11.10 -33.18
CA ILE A 137 -19.25 -10.23 -32.03
C ILE A 137 -18.67 -8.84 -32.29
N GLU A 138 -19.28 -7.82 -31.71
CA GLU A 138 -18.76 -6.46 -31.79
C GLU A 138 -17.42 -6.35 -31.05
N ASP A 139 -16.43 -5.74 -31.70
CA ASP A 139 -15.18 -5.34 -31.07
C ASP A 139 -15.42 -4.15 -30.13
N LYS A 140 -15.94 -4.45 -28.94
CA LYS A 140 -16.23 -3.48 -27.89
C LYS A 140 -15.74 -4.00 -26.54
N VAL A 141 -14.84 -3.23 -25.95
CA VAL A 141 -14.36 -3.37 -24.57
C VAL A 141 -14.51 -2.04 -23.85
N ILE A 142 -14.35 -2.02 -22.53
CA ILE A 142 -14.37 -0.78 -21.76
C ILE A 142 -13.02 -0.06 -21.92
N LEU A 143 -13.07 1.17 -22.44
CA LEU A 143 -11.90 2.05 -22.59
C LEU A 143 -11.83 3.12 -21.50
N ASP A 144 -12.98 3.52 -20.95
CA ASP A 144 -13.03 4.52 -19.89
C ASP A 144 -14.22 4.36 -18.95
N ILE A 145 -14.11 4.93 -17.74
CA ILE A 145 -15.16 4.94 -16.73
C ILE A 145 -15.26 6.36 -16.16
N ALA A 146 -16.48 6.86 -16.03
CA ALA A 146 -16.79 8.10 -15.35
C ALA A 146 -17.85 7.85 -14.27
N VAL A 147 -17.84 8.69 -13.22
CA VAL A 147 -18.87 8.67 -12.18
C VAL A 147 -19.48 10.07 -12.09
N SER A 148 -20.81 10.15 -12.22
CA SER A 148 -21.55 11.40 -12.09
C SER A 148 -21.59 11.88 -10.64
N ASN A 149 -21.52 13.19 -10.45
CA ASN A 149 -21.98 13.87 -9.25
C ASN A 149 -23.19 14.74 -9.63
N PRO A 150 -24.43 14.21 -9.61
CA PRO A 150 -25.59 14.91 -10.14
C PRO A 150 -25.85 16.29 -9.52
N THR A 151 -25.41 16.51 -8.28
CA THR A 151 -25.54 17.80 -7.58
C THR A 151 -24.59 18.86 -8.13
N GLN A 152 -23.36 18.46 -8.50
CA GLN A 152 -22.37 19.36 -9.10
C GLN A 152 -22.53 19.45 -10.62
N ASP A 153 -22.81 18.33 -11.28
CA ASP A 153 -22.92 18.24 -12.73
C ASP A 153 -24.06 19.12 -13.28
N LYS A 154 -25.19 19.22 -12.55
CA LYS A 154 -26.30 20.11 -12.93
C LYS A 154 -25.99 21.60 -12.85
N LEU A 155 -24.87 21.99 -12.20
CA LEU A 155 -24.46 23.39 -12.09
C LEU A 155 -23.73 23.87 -13.36
N ILE A 156 -23.34 22.96 -14.24
CA ILE A 156 -22.80 23.30 -15.57
C ILE A 156 -23.97 23.77 -16.44
N LYS A 157 -23.84 24.99 -16.98
CA LYS A 157 -24.88 25.60 -17.82
C LYS A 157 -25.13 24.74 -19.07
N GLY A 158 -26.39 24.45 -19.38
CA GLY A 158 -26.78 23.56 -20.48
C GLY A 158 -26.81 22.07 -20.11
N ASN A 159 -26.27 21.68 -18.95
CA ASN A 159 -26.27 20.30 -18.46
C ASN A 159 -27.39 20.02 -17.44
N GLU A 160 -28.30 20.96 -17.20
CA GLU A 160 -29.30 20.88 -16.12
C GLU A 160 -30.24 19.69 -16.30
N LYS A 161 -30.54 19.34 -17.56
CA LYS A 161 -31.43 18.23 -17.93
C LYS A 161 -30.68 16.92 -18.16
N LEU A 162 -29.52 16.97 -18.82
CA LEU A 162 -28.76 15.78 -19.20
C LEU A 162 -28.00 15.18 -18.01
N LYS A 163 -27.52 16.02 -17.08
CA LYS A 163 -26.73 15.61 -15.90
C LYS A 163 -25.55 14.71 -16.28
N LEU A 164 -24.94 14.98 -17.43
CA LEU A 164 -23.73 14.27 -17.86
C LEU A 164 -22.62 14.51 -16.83
N PRO A 165 -21.82 13.48 -16.52
CA PRO A 165 -20.62 13.65 -15.72
C PRO A 165 -19.76 14.79 -16.26
N SER A 166 -19.34 15.71 -15.39
CA SER A 166 -18.46 16.82 -15.75
C SER A 166 -17.17 16.37 -16.46
N TYR A 167 -16.67 15.17 -16.17
CA TYR A 167 -15.55 14.55 -16.87
C TYR A 167 -15.83 14.32 -18.37
N ILE A 168 -17.03 13.83 -18.70
CA ILE A 168 -17.43 13.58 -20.10
C ILE A 168 -17.53 14.92 -20.84
N ILE A 169 -18.19 15.91 -20.23
CA ILE A 169 -18.33 17.26 -20.82
C ILE A 169 -16.95 17.88 -21.11
N LYS A 170 -16.03 17.82 -20.16
CA LYS A 170 -14.66 18.34 -20.35
C LYS A 170 -13.94 17.63 -21.49
N THR A 171 -14.05 16.30 -21.56
CA THR A 171 -13.43 15.50 -22.62
C THR A 171 -13.95 15.88 -24.00
N PHE A 172 -15.27 16.10 -24.14
CA PHE A 172 -15.86 16.60 -25.38
C PHE A 172 -15.40 18.02 -25.71
N HIS A 173 -15.44 18.91 -24.72
CA HIS A 173 -15.01 20.30 -24.88
C HIS A 173 -13.55 20.42 -25.35
N GLU A 174 -12.66 19.55 -24.89
CA GLU A 174 -11.26 19.51 -25.33
C GLU A 174 -11.09 19.01 -26.78
N GLN A 175 -12.05 18.27 -27.32
CA GLN A 175 -12.02 17.73 -28.69
C GLN A 175 -12.63 18.67 -29.73
N VAL A 176 -13.46 19.63 -29.30
CA VAL A 176 -14.13 20.57 -30.20
C VAL A 176 -13.13 21.64 -30.66
N VAL A 177 -12.99 21.78 -31.98
CA VAL A 177 -12.27 22.90 -32.60
C VAL A 177 -13.23 24.09 -32.70
N TYR A 178 -12.91 25.19 -32.00
CA TYR A 178 -13.72 26.40 -32.02
C TYR A 178 -13.50 27.18 -33.31
N ASP A 179 -14.53 27.27 -34.15
CA ASP A 179 -14.64 28.35 -35.13
C ASP A 179 -15.26 29.60 -34.48
N ASP A 180 -15.17 30.74 -35.18
CA ASP A 180 -15.65 32.04 -34.69
C ASP A 180 -17.15 32.01 -34.33
N GLU A 181 -17.93 31.16 -35.01
CA GLU A 181 -19.37 31.00 -34.79
C GLU A 181 -19.66 30.17 -33.54
N THR A 182 -18.94 29.07 -33.30
CA THR A 182 -19.03 28.25 -32.09
C THR A 182 -18.61 29.04 -30.86
N HIS A 183 -17.52 29.81 -30.97
CA HIS A 183 -17.07 30.68 -29.90
C HIS A 183 -18.11 31.77 -29.57
N LYS A 184 -18.67 32.42 -30.59
CA LYS A 184 -19.72 33.42 -30.42
C LYS A 184 -20.99 32.83 -29.81
N ASN A 185 -21.42 31.63 -30.23
CA ASN A 185 -22.56 30.94 -29.65
C ASN A 185 -22.33 30.59 -28.18
N LEU A 186 -21.14 30.14 -27.80
CA LEU A 186 -20.78 29.88 -26.40
C LEU A 186 -20.77 31.18 -25.57
N ILE A 187 -20.27 32.28 -26.13
CA ILE A 187 -20.30 33.59 -25.47
C ILE A 187 -21.73 34.09 -25.31
N GLU A 188 -22.56 34.04 -26.37
CA GLU A 188 -23.96 34.46 -26.35
C GLU A 188 -24.77 33.62 -25.36
N GLN A 189 -24.61 32.29 -25.38
CA GLN A 189 -25.20 31.39 -24.39
C GLN A 189 -24.79 31.75 -22.96
N ASN A 190 -23.63 32.37 -22.74
CA ASN A 190 -23.15 32.77 -21.41
C ASN A 190 -23.40 34.24 -21.05
N SER A 191 -23.95 35.04 -21.97
CA SER A 191 -24.11 36.49 -21.82
C SER A 191 -25.30 36.94 -20.94
N ASP A 192 -26.19 36.03 -20.53
CA ASP A 192 -27.40 36.33 -19.73
C ASP A 192 -27.16 36.82 -18.29
N ASN A 193 -25.91 36.99 -17.84
CA ASN A 193 -25.63 37.61 -16.55
C ASN A 193 -25.49 39.13 -16.68
N LYS A 194 -26.63 39.84 -16.52
CA LYS A 194 -26.56 41.20 -15.99
C LYS A 194 -25.92 41.15 -14.61
N ILE A 195 -24.88 41.95 -14.46
CA ILE A 195 -24.16 42.24 -13.22
C ILE A 195 -25.17 42.72 -12.16
N ASP A 196 -25.49 41.87 -11.18
CA ASP A 196 -25.96 42.39 -9.90
C ASP A 196 -24.76 43.00 -9.19
N LYS A 197 -24.81 44.34 -9.07
CA LYS A 197 -23.85 45.14 -8.31
C LYS A 197 -23.77 44.62 -6.88
N ILE A 198 -22.71 43.88 -6.56
CA ILE A 198 -22.31 43.69 -5.18
C ILE A 198 -21.67 44.99 -4.70
N THR A 199 -22.32 45.58 -3.70
CA THR A 199 -21.90 46.74 -2.91
C THR A 199 -20.46 46.58 -2.42
N LYS A 200 -19.69 47.67 -2.57
CA LYS A 200 -18.30 47.84 -2.13
C LYS A 200 -18.06 47.31 -0.71
N PRO A 201 -16.98 46.56 -0.46
CA PRO A 201 -16.35 46.49 0.85
C PRO A 201 -15.46 47.71 1.04
N ASP A 202 -15.56 48.27 2.25
CA ASP A 202 -14.82 49.40 2.79
C ASP A 202 -13.30 49.25 2.65
N GLU A 203 -12.65 50.40 2.42
CA GLU A 203 -11.20 50.57 2.47
C GLU A 203 -10.69 50.30 3.90
N THR A 204 -9.68 49.43 4.05
CA THR A 204 -8.45 49.69 4.82
C THR A 204 -7.67 48.39 5.13
N LYS A 205 -6.54 48.20 4.43
CA LYS A 205 -5.17 48.02 4.96
C LYS A 205 -4.31 47.26 3.97
N GLN A 206 -3.51 48.04 3.25
CA GLN A 206 -2.40 47.63 2.41
C GLN A 206 -1.33 46.90 3.23
N ALA A 207 -0.80 45.82 2.66
CA ALA A 207 0.59 45.43 2.84
C ALA A 207 1.45 46.32 1.92
N SER A 208 2.63 46.77 2.39
CA SER A 208 3.69 47.18 1.48
C SER A 208 5.09 46.99 2.07
N TYR A 209 5.93 46.34 1.28
CA TYR A 209 7.36 46.60 1.07
C TYR A 209 7.54 46.45 -0.46
N LYS A 210 7.51 47.56 -1.21
CA LYS A 210 8.64 48.33 -1.79
C LYS A 210 9.45 47.56 -2.85
N ILE A 211 9.89 48.07 -4.01
CA ILE A 211 9.70 49.27 -4.88
C ILE A 211 10.69 49.06 -6.06
N ASN A 212 10.36 49.56 -7.28
CA ASN A 212 11.22 50.21 -8.33
C ASN A 212 10.72 49.86 -9.76
N GLN A 213 10.04 50.78 -10.49
CA GLN A 213 10.49 51.93 -11.33
C GLN A 213 10.85 51.51 -12.78
N MET A 214 9.99 51.83 -13.78
CA MET A 214 10.03 52.98 -14.75
C MET A 214 11.13 52.79 -15.84
N GLU A 215 10.95 52.89 -17.17
CA GLU A 215 10.14 53.78 -18.05
C GLU A 215 10.23 53.30 -19.54
N GLN A 216 9.18 53.59 -20.34
CA GLN A 216 9.11 53.99 -21.79
C GLN A 216 9.79 53.13 -22.90
N GLU A 217 9.30 52.93 -24.14
CA GLU A 217 8.23 53.50 -24.97
C GLU A 217 7.99 52.59 -26.23
N ASN A 218 6.71 52.48 -26.66
CA ASN A 218 6.10 52.24 -27.99
C ASN A 218 6.77 51.38 -29.10
N GLU A 219 6.03 50.39 -29.61
CA GLU A 219 5.43 50.42 -30.98
C GLU A 219 4.41 49.28 -31.20
N GLU A 220 3.30 49.63 -31.85
CA GLU A 220 2.12 48.80 -32.11
C GLU A 220 2.35 47.72 -33.18
N LYS A 221 1.73 46.53 -33.01
CA LYS A 221 0.87 45.89 -34.03
C LYS A 221 0.20 44.61 -33.52
N GLN A 222 -1.13 44.67 -33.48
CA GLN A 222 -2.12 43.59 -33.62
C GLN A 222 -1.67 42.14 -33.41
N GLN A 223 -1.99 41.60 -32.25
CA GLN A 223 -2.48 40.22 -32.14
C GLN A 223 -3.44 40.12 -30.95
N GLY A 224 -4.58 39.49 -31.17
CA GLY A 224 -5.74 39.51 -30.28
C GLY A 224 -5.40 39.15 -28.83
N LYS A 225 -5.93 39.96 -27.91
CA LYS A 225 -5.95 39.65 -26.48
C LYS A 225 -6.60 38.28 -26.28
N ARG A 226 -5.81 37.27 -25.92
CA ARG A 226 -6.30 36.19 -25.06
C ARG A 226 -6.61 36.84 -23.72
N GLU A 227 -7.89 36.95 -23.39
CA GLU A 227 -8.29 37.27 -22.02
C GLU A 227 -7.88 36.09 -21.13
N GLU A 228 -6.91 36.33 -20.26
CA GLU A 228 -6.57 35.41 -19.18
C GLU A 228 -7.67 35.53 -18.11
N VAL A 229 -8.53 34.51 -18.05
CA VAL A 229 -9.64 34.44 -17.08
C VAL A 229 -9.12 33.81 -15.79
N ASP A 230 -8.89 34.64 -14.77
CA ASP A 230 -8.24 34.28 -13.49
C ASP A 230 -9.23 33.78 -12.40
N ASP A 231 -10.45 33.38 -12.78
CA ASP A 231 -11.46 32.84 -11.85
C ASP A 231 -11.96 31.46 -12.29
N ARG A 232 -11.67 30.43 -11.47
CA ARG A 232 -12.14 29.04 -11.69
C ARG A 232 -13.66 28.94 -11.84
N ASN A 233 -14.44 29.87 -11.28
CA ASN A 233 -15.89 29.90 -11.45
C ASN A 233 -16.36 30.44 -12.81
N GLN A 234 -15.50 31.15 -13.55
CA GLN A 234 -15.79 31.64 -14.90
C GLN A 234 -15.47 30.60 -15.98
N LEU A 235 -14.46 29.74 -15.78
CA LEU A 235 -14.12 28.64 -16.71
C LEU A 235 -15.23 27.59 -16.86
N ASN A 236 -16.00 27.30 -15.82
CA ASN A 236 -17.15 26.38 -15.88
C ASN A 236 -18.33 26.93 -16.71
N ARG A 237 -18.28 28.19 -17.17
CA ARG A 237 -19.35 28.81 -17.95
C ARG A 237 -19.20 28.53 -19.44
N LEU A 238 -17.98 28.43 -19.97
CA LEU A 238 -17.73 28.27 -21.41
C LEU A 238 -17.55 26.79 -21.86
N LEU A 239 -18.21 25.83 -21.21
CA LEU A 239 -18.12 24.42 -21.63
C LEU A 239 -19.14 24.10 -22.71
N TYR A 240 -18.69 23.45 -23.78
CA TYR A 240 -19.58 22.82 -24.76
C TYR A 240 -20.23 21.59 -24.13
N VAL A 241 -21.56 21.61 -23.97
CA VAL A 241 -22.31 20.46 -23.46
C VAL A 241 -22.82 19.66 -24.67
N PRO A 242 -22.33 18.43 -24.89
CA PRO A 242 -22.76 17.62 -26.02
C PRO A 242 -24.20 17.12 -25.85
N THR A 243 -24.87 16.86 -26.97
CA THR A 243 -26.15 16.17 -27.01
C THR A 243 -26.00 14.69 -26.64
N MET A 244 -27.07 14.05 -26.14
CA MET A 244 -27.04 12.61 -25.84
C MET A 244 -26.65 11.75 -27.05
N LYS A 245 -27.04 12.17 -28.25
CA LYS A 245 -26.67 11.46 -29.48
C LYS A 245 -25.16 11.51 -29.73
N GLU A 246 -24.51 12.65 -29.51
CA GLU A 246 -23.05 12.78 -29.61
C GLU A 246 -22.35 11.94 -28.53
N VAL A 247 -22.88 11.93 -27.31
CA VAL A 247 -22.38 11.11 -26.19
C VAL A 247 -22.43 9.61 -26.53
N GLU A 248 -23.57 9.14 -27.04
CA GLU A 248 -23.75 7.74 -27.48
C GLU A 248 -22.87 7.39 -28.68
N GLN A 249 -22.69 8.31 -29.63
CA GLN A 249 -21.82 8.13 -30.80
C GLN A 249 -20.32 8.06 -30.43
N ASP A 250 -19.90 8.78 -29.40
CA ASP A 250 -18.55 8.66 -28.82
C ASP A 250 -18.39 7.37 -27.98
N GLY A 251 -19.48 6.60 -27.79
CA GLY A 251 -19.47 5.29 -27.13
C GLY A 251 -19.72 5.33 -25.63
N TRP A 252 -20.10 6.48 -25.06
CA TRP A 252 -20.47 6.59 -23.65
C TRP A 252 -21.89 6.07 -23.41
N VAL A 253 -22.02 5.24 -22.37
CA VAL A 253 -23.30 4.65 -21.97
C VAL A 253 -23.45 4.78 -20.46
N GLU A 254 -24.59 5.31 -20.01
CA GLU A 254 -24.97 5.30 -18.60
C GLU A 254 -25.30 3.86 -18.15
N LYS A 255 -24.79 3.48 -16.99
CA LYS A 255 -25.06 2.18 -16.37
C LYS A 255 -25.98 2.34 -15.17
N PHE A 256 -25.43 2.27 -13.97
CA PHE A 256 -26.16 2.29 -12.70
C PHE A 256 -25.34 3.07 -11.68
N ASN A 257 -25.98 3.56 -10.61
CA ASN A 257 -25.30 4.24 -9.50
C ASN A 257 -24.41 5.42 -9.93
N GLY A 258 -24.79 6.09 -11.02
CA GLY A 258 -24.03 7.21 -11.61
C GLY A 258 -22.79 6.79 -12.39
N ILE A 259 -22.57 5.50 -12.64
CA ILE A 259 -21.45 4.99 -13.45
C ILE A 259 -21.78 5.14 -14.92
N TRP A 260 -20.83 5.68 -15.67
CA TRP A 260 -20.82 5.75 -17.12
C TRP A 260 -19.60 5.00 -17.63
N ILE A 261 -19.75 4.27 -18.72
CA ILE A 261 -18.66 3.53 -19.36
C ILE A 261 -18.53 3.96 -20.81
N LYS A 262 -17.28 4.11 -21.26
CA LYS A 262 -16.97 4.34 -22.67
C LYS A 262 -16.58 3.02 -23.32
N TYR A 263 -17.37 2.57 -24.28
CA TYR A 263 -17.04 1.43 -25.11
C TYR A 263 -16.19 1.85 -26.32
N GLY A 264 -15.33 0.94 -26.77
CA GLY A 264 -14.66 1.07 -28.06
C GLY A 264 -13.83 -0.16 -28.39
N SER A 265 -13.17 -0.13 -29.54
CA SER A 265 -12.33 -1.24 -30.01
C SER A 265 -11.17 -1.52 -29.06
N HIS A 266 -10.89 -2.80 -28.86
CA HIS A 266 -9.81 -3.22 -27.97
C HIS A 266 -8.44 -2.70 -28.43
N ASN A 267 -7.63 -2.29 -27.44
CA ASN A 267 -6.28 -1.80 -27.64
C ASN A 267 -5.48 -2.01 -26.36
N ASP A 268 -4.30 -2.64 -26.46
CA ASP A 268 -3.43 -2.99 -25.34
C ASP A 268 -3.01 -1.80 -24.44
N LYS A 269 -3.07 -0.56 -24.94
CA LYS A 269 -2.70 0.65 -24.20
C LYS A 269 -3.88 1.32 -23.49
N ASN A 270 -5.06 1.29 -24.09
CA ASN A 270 -6.20 2.08 -23.60
C ASN A 270 -7.31 1.24 -22.98
N SER A 271 -7.39 -0.05 -23.28
CA SER A 271 -8.38 -0.94 -22.68
C SER A 271 -8.22 -0.97 -21.16
N ILE A 272 -9.34 -0.95 -20.45
CA ILE A 272 -9.35 -1.20 -19.01
C ILE A 272 -9.22 -2.70 -18.79
N THR A 273 -8.24 -3.07 -17.97
CA THR A 273 -7.88 -4.48 -17.75
C THR A 273 -8.06 -4.91 -16.28
N ALA A 274 -8.17 -3.96 -15.36
CA ALA A 274 -8.51 -4.21 -13.96
C ALA A 274 -9.35 -3.06 -13.39
N ILE A 275 -10.24 -3.40 -12.46
CA ILE A 275 -11.04 -2.44 -11.67
C ILE A 275 -10.92 -2.87 -10.21
N ASP A 276 -10.88 -1.88 -9.33
CA ASP A 276 -10.82 -2.03 -7.89
C ASP A 276 -11.72 -0.98 -7.22
N LEU A 277 -12.10 -1.22 -5.97
CA LEU A 277 -12.85 -0.26 -5.16
C LEU A 277 -12.02 0.19 -3.97
N LEU A 278 -11.93 1.50 -3.78
CA LEU A 278 -11.29 2.12 -2.63
C LEU A 278 -12.32 2.87 -1.79
N PHE A 279 -12.05 2.97 -0.50
CA PHE A 279 -13.00 3.43 0.51
C PHE A 279 -12.38 4.56 1.33
N GLY A 280 -13.25 5.50 1.73
CA GLY A 280 -12.89 6.58 2.64
C GLY A 280 -12.50 7.88 1.92
N PRO A 281 -12.73 9.03 2.57
CA PRO A 281 -12.67 10.35 1.92
C PRO A 281 -11.26 10.78 1.48
N GLU A 282 -10.22 10.10 1.96
CA GLU A 282 -8.82 10.32 1.58
C GLU A 282 -8.25 9.14 0.79
N ALA A 283 -9.12 8.34 0.15
CA ALA A 283 -8.68 7.26 -0.72
C ALA A 283 -7.72 7.80 -1.81
N VAL A 284 -6.61 7.09 -1.98
CA VAL A 284 -5.62 7.32 -3.03
C VAL A 284 -5.27 5.99 -3.67
N ASP A 285 -4.83 6.02 -4.92
CA ASP A 285 -4.24 4.87 -5.58
C ASP A 285 -2.85 5.25 -6.11
N PRO A 286 -1.76 4.90 -5.39
CA PRO A 286 -0.42 5.29 -5.78
C PRO A 286 0.16 4.37 -6.86
N ARG A 287 -0.58 3.35 -7.31
CA ARG A 287 -0.11 2.40 -8.31
C ARG A 287 -0.03 3.08 -9.70
N PRO A 288 1.14 3.11 -10.35
CA PRO A 288 1.29 3.68 -11.69
C PRO A 288 0.41 2.95 -12.68
N ASN A 289 -0.25 3.67 -13.61
CA ASN A 289 -1.26 3.17 -14.56
C ASN A 289 -2.63 2.79 -13.99
N TRP A 290 -2.83 2.97 -12.69
CA TRP A 290 -4.15 3.00 -12.08
C TRP A 290 -4.67 4.44 -12.01
N ASN A 291 -5.98 4.58 -12.16
CA ASN A 291 -6.69 5.85 -12.20
C ASN A 291 -7.83 5.80 -11.21
N LEU A 292 -7.72 6.59 -10.14
CA LEU A 292 -8.78 6.76 -9.15
C LEU A 292 -9.76 7.85 -9.60
N ILE A 293 -11.03 7.49 -9.75
CA ILE A 293 -12.09 8.46 -9.99
C ILE A 293 -12.39 9.16 -8.66
N LYS A 294 -12.12 10.46 -8.58
CA LYS A 294 -12.27 11.26 -7.34
C LYS A 294 -13.72 11.59 -6.95
N ILE A 295 -14.69 11.08 -7.71
CA ILE A 295 -16.12 11.21 -7.43
C ILE A 295 -16.60 9.86 -6.89
N PRO A 296 -17.18 9.81 -5.68
CA PRO A 296 -17.65 8.56 -5.11
C PRO A 296 -18.91 8.06 -5.82
N LEU A 297 -19.14 6.76 -5.77
CA LEU A 297 -20.33 6.10 -6.29
C LEU A 297 -21.60 6.62 -5.63
N GLN A 298 -22.65 6.80 -6.43
CA GLN A 298 -23.91 7.40 -6.00
C GLN A 298 -24.99 6.34 -5.74
N GLY A 299 -25.95 6.65 -4.86
CA GLY A 299 -27.12 5.79 -4.64
C GLY A 299 -26.79 4.40 -4.07
N LEU A 300 -25.61 4.23 -3.47
CA LEU A 300 -25.24 3.01 -2.77
C LEU A 300 -25.91 2.96 -1.39
N SER A 301 -26.35 1.77 -0.99
CA SER A 301 -26.84 1.52 0.37
C SER A 301 -25.67 1.06 1.23
N ASN A 302 -24.84 2.01 1.67
CA ASN A 302 -23.64 1.73 2.45
C ASN A 302 -23.78 2.25 3.89
N PRO A 303 -23.97 1.36 4.89
CA PRO A 303 -24.10 1.75 6.30
C PRO A 303 -22.76 2.14 6.96
N SER A 304 -21.64 2.12 6.22
CA SER A 304 -20.33 2.48 6.78
C SER A 304 -20.03 3.97 6.83
N ASP A 305 -20.85 4.80 6.17
CA ASP A 305 -20.62 6.23 5.91
C ASP A 305 -19.31 6.56 5.17
N LEU A 306 -18.55 5.54 4.74
CA LEU A 306 -17.34 5.73 3.96
C LEU A 306 -17.70 5.83 2.47
N PRO A 307 -17.29 6.90 1.78
CA PRO A 307 -17.47 7.00 0.33
C PRO A 307 -16.70 5.88 -0.38
N VAL A 308 -17.25 5.40 -1.49
CA VAL A 308 -16.69 4.31 -2.30
C VAL A 308 -16.28 4.86 -3.65
N PHE A 309 -15.04 4.64 -4.06
CA PHE A 309 -14.45 5.15 -5.29
C PHE A 309 -14.06 4.00 -6.21
N ILE A 310 -14.21 4.21 -7.52
CA ILE A 310 -13.69 3.28 -8.53
C ILE A 310 -12.23 3.66 -8.82
N SER A 311 -11.33 2.68 -8.70
CA SER A 311 -10.00 2.74 -9.29
C SER A 311 -9.90 1.76 -10.44
N PHE A 312 -9.23 2.10 -11.53
CA PHE A 312 -9.09 1.21 -12.68
C PHE A 312 -7.73 1.31 -13.36
N ARG A 313 -7.27 0.19 -13.90
CA ARG A 313 -6.00 0.08 -14.63
C ARG A 313 -6.24 0.17 -16.13
N ARG A 314 -5.52 1.10 -16.79
CA ARG A 314 -5.44 1.15 -18.26
C ARG A 314 -4.20 0.39 -18.75
N GLY A 315 -4.40 -0.49 -19.73
CA GLY A 315 -3.36 -1.35 -20.27
C GLY A 315 -2.90 -2.46 -19.30
N PRO A 316 -1.77 -3.13 -19.58
CA PRO A 316 -1.35 -4.34 -18.84
C PRO A 316 -0.88 -4.04 -17.41
N LYS A 317 -0.78 -5.08 -16.56
CA LYS A 317 -0.09 -4.97 -15.27
C LYS A 317 1.38 -4.63 -15.54
N ILE A 318 1.89 -3.64 -14.80
CA ILE A 318 3.31 -3.29 -14.83
C ILE A 318 4.00 -4.08 -13.71
N ASP A 319 5.11 -4.72 -14.03
CA ASP A 319 6.05 -5.22 -13.02
C ASP A 319 6.83 -4.02 -12.45
N TYR A 320 6.38 -3.52 -11.30
CA TYR A 320 6.95 -2.32 -10.70
C TYR A 320 8.37 -2.53 -10.20
N ARG A 321 8.70 -3.72 -9.70
CA ARG A 321 10.06 -4.03 -9.23
C ARG A 321 11.03 -3.95 -10.41
N LYS A 322 10.71 -4.62 -11.52
CA LYS A 322 11.51 -4.53 -12.74
C LYS A 322 11.55 -3.12 -13.31
N LYS A 323 10.44 -2.39 -13.32
CA LYS A 323 10.38 -1.04 -13.93
C LYS A 323 11.11 0.03 -13.13
N TYR A 324 10.94 0.05 -11.81
CA TYR A 324 11.42 1.16 -10.96
C TYR A 324 12.71 0.83 -10.22
N LEU A 325 13.00 -0.45 -9.97
CA LEU A 325 14.23 -0.87 -9.31
C LEU A 325 15.21 -1.57 -10.28
N ASN A 326 14.76 -1.95 -11.48
CA ASN A 326 15.56 -2.63 -12.49
C ASN A 326 16.30 -3.88 -11.95
N ASN A 327 15.73 -4.52 -10.92
CA ASN A 327 16.35 -5.60 -10.15
C ASN A 327 17.77 -5.29 -9.65
N ARG A 328 18.10 -4.01 -9.43
CA ARG A 328 19.41 -3.59 -8.91
C ARG A 328 19.34 -3.41 -7.40
N ASN A 329 20.42 -3.80 -6.74
CA ASN A 329 20.64 -3.46 -5.34
C ASN A 329 20.79 -1.95 -5.18
N LEU A 330 20.44 -1.46 -3.98
CA LEU A 330 20.72 -0.08 -3.62
C LEU A 330 22.23 0.13 -3.61
N LYS A 331 22.65 1.34 -3.97
CA LYS A 331 24.05 1.73 -4.00
C LYS A 331 24.29 2.90 -3.06
N LEU A 332 25.45 2.88 -2.43
CA LEU A 332 25.99 4.01 -1.70
C LEU A 332 26.17 5.20 -2.63
N SER A 333 26.12 6.39 -2.03
CA SER A 333 26.55 7.60 -2.69
C SER A 333 28.08 7.58 -2.92
N LYS A 334 28.58 8.50 -3.76
CA LYS A 334 30.02 8.63 -4.03
C LYS A 334 30.84 9.05 -2.79
N ASP A 335 30.19 9.67 -1.81
CA ASP A 335 30.78 10.03 -0.52
C ASP A 335 30.62 8.93 0.53
N TYR A 336 30.15 7.73 0.16
CA TYR A 336 29.98 6.58 1.06
C TYR A 336 29.04 6.88 2.24
N LYS A 337 28.02 7.69 1.98
CA LYS A 337 26.97 8.02 2.95
C LYS A 337 25.66 7.36 2.58
N PHE A 338 24.83 7.15 3.61
CA PHE A 338 23.50 6.60 3.44
C PHE A 338 22.58 7.09 4.56
N LYS A 339 21.40 7.61 4.20
CA LYS A 339 20.42 8.11 5.16
C LYS A 339 19.15 7.27 5.16
N ILE A 340 18.76 6.82 6.36
CA ILE A 340 17.55 6.04 6.60
C ILE A 340 16.56 6.88 7.42
N LEU A 341 15.32 6.98 6.97
CA LEU A 341 14.21 7.46 7.80
C LEU A 341 13.40 6.26 8.29
N GLN A 342 13.33 6.07 9.61
CA GLN A 342 12.49 5.05 10.23
C GLN A 342 11.10 5.63 10.53
N VAL A 343 10.08 4.91 10.07
CA VAL A 343 8.67 5.21 10.31
C VAL A 343 8.04 4.03 11.06
N ALA A 344 7.68 4.24 12.31
CA ALA A 344 7.14 3.21 13.19
C ALA A 344 5.67 3.51 13.56
N ASP A 345 4.82 2.48 13.57
CA ASP A 345 3.48 2.53 14.18
C ASP A 345 2.62 3.68 13.62
N LEU A 346 2.29 3.63 12.33
CA LEU A 346 1.43 4.61 11.67
C LEU A 346 -0.05 4.47 12.05
N HIS A 347 -0.52 3.22 12.21
CA HIS A 347 -1.90 2.91 12.60
C HIS A 347 -2.97 3.60 11.71
N PHE A 348 -2.76 3.60 10.38
CA PHE A 348 -3.72 4.22 9.46
C PHE A 348 -5.03 3.44 9.41
N SER A 349 -6.13 4.19 9.22
CA SER A 349 -7.48 3.65 9.08
C SER A 349 -7.90 3.61 7.61
N THR A 350 -9.08 3.05 7.29
CA THR A 350 -9.68 3.26 5.95
C THR A 350 -10.18 4.71 5.79
N GLY A 351 -10.77 5.28 6.84
CA GLY A 351 -11.29 6.67 6.86
C GLY A 351 -10.23 7.71 7.28
N TYR A 352 -10.64 8.76 8.00
CA TYR A 352 -9.73 9.74 8.59
C TYR A 352 -8.97 9.24 9.83
N GLY A 353 -9.43 8.12 10.41
CA GLY A 353 -9.01 7.68 11.74
C GLY A 353 -9.46 8.64 12.85
N LYS A 354 -9.33 8.18 14.09
CA LYS A 354 -9.53 9.00 15.29
C LYS A 354 -8.18 9.17 15.96
N CYS A 355 -7.83 10.40 16.33
CA CYS A 355 -6.60 10.60 17.09
C CYS A 355 -6.72 9.92 18.47
N LEU A 356 -5.81 9.01 18.76
CA LEU A 356 -5.62 8.42 20.07
C LEU A 356 -4.56 9.22 20.80
N ASP A 357 -4.92 9.69 22.00
CA ASP A 357 -4.04 10.44 22.90
C ASP A 357 -3.21 11.57 22.23
N PRO A 358 -3.84 12.49 21.47
CA PRO A 358 -3.10 13.60 20.89
C PRO A 358 -2.53 14.50 21.98
N ASN A 359 -1.28 14.92 21.81
CA ASN A 359 -0.64 15.89 22.70
C ASN A 359 -0.16 17.13 21.89
N PRO A 360 -0.72 18.33 22.13
CA PRO A 360 -1.84 18.62 23.05
C PRO A 360 -3.17 17.99 22.57
N PRO A 361 -4.18 17.87 23.44
CA PRO A 361 -5.51 17.40 23.06
C PRO A 361 -6.12 18.25 21.94
N VAL A 362 -6.78 17.60 20.97
CA VAL A 362 -7.43 18.28 19.82
C VAL A 362 -8.80 17.67 19.57
N ASP A 363 -9.83 18.51 19.52
CA ASP A 363 -11.19 18.11 19.15
C ASP A 363 -11.31 17.89 17.63
N ASN A 364 -12.15 16.93 17.22
CA ASN A 364 -12.39 16.59 15.80
C ASN A 364 -11.11 16.30 15.00
N CYS A 365 -10.10 15.73 15.67
CA CYS A 365 -8.81 15.41 15.08
C CYS A 365 -8.91 14.25 14.08
N LYS A 366 -8.45 14.49 12.84
CA LYS A 366 -8.29 13.50 11.77
C LYS A 366 -6.89 12.90 11.83
N ALA A 367 -6.77 11.69 12.35
CA ALA A 367 -5.49 11.05 12.65
C ALA A 367 -4.61 10.89 11.41
N ASP A 368 -5.17 10.34 10.34
CA ASP A 368 -4.42 10.00 9.13
C ASP A 368 -3.96 11.28 8.43
N SER A 369 -4.84 12.28 8.25
CA SER A 369 -4.48 13.58 7.65
C SER A 369 -3.35 14.28 8.40
N LYS A 370 -3.41 14.27 9.74
CA LYS A 370 -2.40 14.91 10.58
C LYS A 370 -1.05 14.18 10.48
N THR A 371 -1.09 12.85 10.49
CA THR A 371 0.10 12.01 10.35
C THR A 371 0.72 12.13 8.96
N LEU A 372 -0.08 12.14 7.90
CA LEU A 372 0.39 12.36 6.52
C LEU A 372 1.15 13.68 6.39
N LYS A 373 0.59 14.78 6.92
CA LYS A 373 1.26 16.08 6.91
C LYS A 373 2.62 16.02 7.61
N PHE A 374 2.71 15.29 8.72
CA PHE A 374 3.96 15.12 9.45
C PHE A 374 5.00 14.32 8.64
N ILE A 375 4.60 13.19 8.06
CA ILE A 375 5.45 12.37 7.18
C ILE A 375 5.98 13.20 6.02
N GLU A 376 5.11 13.89 5.28
CA GLU A 376 5.49 14.71 4.14
C GLU A 376 6.49 15.80 4.53
N THR A 377 6.27 16.46 5.67
CA THR A 377 7.18 17.50 6.17
C THR A 377 8.56 16.93 6.45
N VAL A 378 8.66 15.77 7.10
CA VAL A 378 9.96 15.16 7.42
C VAL A 378 10.65 14.60 6.18
N LEU A 379 9.92 14.03 5.23
CA LEU A 379 10.49 13.60 3.94
C LEU A 379 11.14 14.78 3.20
N ASP A 380 10.49 15.95 3.21
CA ASP A 380 11.01 17.14 2.53
C ASP A 380 12.23 17.76 3.25
N LEU A 381 12.27 17.67 4.58
CA LEU A 381 13.39 18.13 5.41
C LEU A 381 14.61 17.20 5.33
N GLU A 382 14.39 15.89 5.45
CA GLU A 382 15.47 14.91 5.64
C GLU A 382 15.99 14.32 4.34
N LYS A 383 15.12 14.20 3.32
CA LYS A 383 15.45 13.62 2.01
C LYS A 383 16.22 12.29 2.13
N PRO A 384 15.63 11.26 2.76
CA PRO A 384 16.30 10.00 3.00
C PRO A 384 16.57 9.23 1.71
N ASP A 385 17.62 8.41 1.70
CA ASP A 385 17.90 7.46 0.62
C ASP A 385 16.96 6.24 0.70
N LEU A 386 16.50 5.91 1.91
CA LEU A 386 15.61 4.79 2.19
C LEU A 386 14.65 5.13 3.34
N VAL A 387 13.37 4.79 3.17
CA VAL A 387 12.40 4.75 4.28
C VAL A 387 12.26 3.32 4.79
N ILE A 388 12.33 3.10 6.09
CA ILE A 388 12.10 1.79 6.72
C ILE A 388 10.85 1.86 7.61
N LEU A 389 9.87 1.02 7.30
CA LEU A 389 8.61 0.91 8.02
C LEU A 389 8.66 -0.27 9.00
N THR A 390 8.64 0.00 10.31
CA THR A 390 8.86 -1.03 11.35
C THR A 390 7.57 -1.60 11.94
N GLY A 391 6.61 -1.96 11.08
CA GLY A 391 5.35 -2.61 11.46
C GLY A 391 4.24 -1.67 11.96
N ASP A 392 3.02 -2.21 12.00
CA ASP A 392 1.77 -1.51 12.36
C ASP A 392 1.51 -0.28 11.49
N GLN A 393 1.58 -0.49 10.18
CA GLN A 393 1.31 0.56 9.20
C GLN A 393 -0.18 0.88 9.16
N ILE A 394 -1.02 -0.14 9.28
CA ILE A 394 -2.47 0.00 9.42
C ILE A 394 -2.94 -0.53 10.76
N TYR A 395 -3.98 0.09 11.30
CA TYR A 395 -4.66 -0.44 12.48
C TYR A 395 -5.89 -1.21 12.05
N GLY A 396 -5.77 -2.53 11.97
CA GLY A 396 -6.75 -3.42 11.33
C GLY A 396 -8.20 -3.21 11.76
N ASP A 397 -8.45 -2.97 13.05
CA ASP A 397 -9.78 -2.69 13.59
C ASP A 397 -10.45 -1.44 12.98
N THR A 398 -9.65 -0.47 12.57
CA THR A 398 -10.11 0.78 11.92
C THR A 398 -9.90 0.79 10.41
N ALA A 399 -9.39 -0.31 9.85
CA ALA A 399 -9.16 -0.52 8.43
C ALA A 399 -10.06 -1.64 7.87
N PRO A 400 -11.41 -1.43 7.84
CA PRO A 400 -12.35 -2.41 7.26
C PRO A 400 -12.15 -2.63 5.76
N ASP A 401 -11.37 -1.77 5.09
CA ASP A 401 -10.69 -2.06 3.83
C ASP A 401 -9.20 -1.77 3.99
N SER A 402 -8.39 -2.82 4.17
CA SER A 402 -6.94 -2.73 4.37
C SER A 402 -6.24 -2.04 3.20
N GLU A 403 -6.62 -2.34 1.95
CA GLU A 403 -5.97 -1.79 0.76
C GLU A 403 -6.05 -0.27 0.71
N SER A 404 -7.22 0.32 0.99
CA SER A 404 -7.38 1.77 1.05
C SER A 404 -6.49 2.45 2.11
N ALA A 405 -6.31 1.81 3.26
CA ALA A 405 -5.41 2.31 4.32
C ALA A 405 -3.94 2.20 3.89
N ILE A 406 -3.55 1.06 3.32
CA ILE A 406 -2.20 0.77 2.83
C ILE A 406 -1.80 1.76 1.73
N PHE A 407 -2.66 2.01 0.75
CA PHE A 407 -2.36 2.95 -0.32
C PHE A 407 -2.14 4.39 0.18
N LYS A 408 -2.84 4.80 1.23
CA LYS A 408 -2.55 6.08 1.90
C LYS A 408 -1.18 6.10 2.57
N VAL A 409 -0.78 5.01 3.24
CA VAL A 409 0.54 4.91 3.90
C VAL A 409 1.68 5.10 2.90
N PHE A 410 1.64 4.39 1.77
CA PHE A 410 2.76 4.36 0.83
C PHE A 410 2.76 5.49 -0.20
N GLY A 411 1.64 6.18 -0.38
CA GLY A 411 1.49 7.28 -1.34
C GLY A 411 2.61 8.33 -1.27
N PRO A 412 2.91 8.92 -0.09
CA PRO A 412 3.95 9.95 0.04
C PRO A 412 5.35 9.51 -0.42
N PHE A 413 5.71 8.23 -0.26
CA PHE A 413 7.01 7.68 -0.67
C PHE A 413 7.04 7.43 -2.17
N ILE A 414 5.96 6.85 -2.71
CA ILE A 414 5.83 6.55 -4.15
C ILE A 414 5.84 7.84 -4.98
N ASP A 415 5.10 8.86 -4.54
CA ASP A 415 5.04 10.17 -5.22
C ASP A 415 6.40 10.85 -5.27
N ARG A 416 7.20 10.70 -4.20
CA ARG A 416 8.57 11.23 -4.10
C ARG A 416 9.62 10.32 -4.71
N LYS A 417 9.24 9.12 -5.19
CA LYS A 417 10.14 8.10 -5.75
C LYS A 417 11.23 7.65 -4.77
N ILE A 418 10.90 7.64 -3.48
CA ILE A 418 11.82 7.23 -2.42
C ILE A 418 11.63 5.73 -2.20
N PRO A 419 12.69 4.90 -2.33
CA PRO A 419 12.64 3.49 -2.00
C PRO A 419 12.23 3.26 -0.54
N PHE A 420 11.47 2.19 -0.30
CA PHE A 420 11.08 1.82 1.05
C PHE A 420 11.19 0.33 1.30
N ALA A 421 11.46 -0.04 2.55
CA ALA A 421 11.47 -1.41 3.04
C ALA A 421 10.54 -1.50 4.26
N CYS A 422 9.96 -2.68 4.50
CA CYS A 422 8.95 -2.86 5.53
C CYS A 422 9.04 -4.22 6.23
N VAL A 423 8.72 -4.23 7.51
CA VAL A 423 8.33 -5.42 8.27
C VAL A 423 6.88 -5.30 8.71
N LEU A 424 6.25 -6.43 9.03
CA LEU A 424 4.89 -6.47 9.53
C LEU A 424 4.84 -6.32 11.04
N GLY A 425 3.84 -5.61 11.53
CA GLY A 425 3.46 -5.59 12.94
C GLY A 425 2.32 -6.54 13.26
N ASN A 426 1.86 -6.49 14.51
CA ASN A 426 0.77 -7.35 14.97
C ASN A 426 -0.60 -6.90 14.46
N HIS A 427 -0.81 -5.60 14.20
CA HIS A 427 -2.08 -5.03 13.76
C HIS A 427 -2.30 -5.04 12.24
N ASP A 428 -1.23 -5.20 11.44
CA ASP A 428 -1.30 -5.09 9.98
C ASP A 428 -2.25 -6.11 9.31
N ALA A 429 -2.40 -7.31 9.88
CA ALA A 429 -3.27 -8.38 9.37
C ALA A 429 -4.60 -8.53 10.13
N GLU A 430 -5.03 -7.49 10.87
CA GLU A 430 -6.29 -7.50 11.62
C GLU A 430 -7.45 -6.84 10.85
N GLY A 431 -7.22 -6.29 9.66
CA GLY A 431 -8.23 -5.63 8.81
C GLY A 431 -9.04 -6.57 7.93
N SER A 432 -9.39 -6.15 6.70
CA SER A 432 -10.10 -7.00 5.73
C SER A 432 -9.22 -8.11 5.17
N ILE A 433 -7.92 -7.88 5.05
CA ILE A 433 -6.94 -8.89 4.68
C ILE A 433 -6.39 -9.51 5.98
N LYS A 434 -6.72 -10.78 6.22
CA LYS A 434 -6.37 -11.50 7.47
C LYS A 434 -5.05 -12.26 7.41
N SER A 435 -4.41 -12.29 6.24
CA SER A 435 -3.18 -13.04 6.00
C SER A 435 -1.98 -12.09 5.96
N LYS A 436 -1.01 -12.29 6.86
CA LYS A 436 0.29 -11.60 6.82
C LYS A 436 1.00 -11.78 5.47
N LYS A 437 0.93 -12.98 4.86
CA LYS A 437 1.46 -13.25 3.51
C LYS A 437 0.84 -12.32 2.47
N GLU A 438 -0.46 -12.08 2.56
CA GLU A 438 -1.18 -11.26 1.60
C GLU A 438 -0.84 -9.77 1.79
N ILE A 439 -0.78 -9.29 3.04
CA ILE A 439 -0.34 -7.92 3.35
C ILE A 439 1.10 -7.69 2.86
N MET A 440 2.04 -8.58 3.20
CA MET A 440 3.44 -8.41 2.80
C MET A 440 3.62 -8.46 1.29
N SER A 441 2.86 -9.32 0.61
CA SER A 441 2.84 -9.36 -0.84
C SER A 441 2.34 -8.04 -1.42
N LEU A 442 1.28 -7.46 -0.85
CA LEU A 442 0.78 -6.13 -1.21
C LEU A 442 1.85 -5.06 -1.03
N TYR A 443 2.58 -5.07 0.07
CA TYR A 443 3.69 -4.14 0.28
C TYR A 443 4.81 -4.34 -0.75
N ASN A 444 5.15 -5.57 -1.09
CA ASN A 444 6.24 -5.92 -2.03
C ASN A 444 5.95 -5.52 -3.49
N ASP A 445 4.74 -5.72 -3.99
CA ASP A 445 4.37 -5.36 -5.37
C ASP A 445 3.83 -3.92 -5.48
N LEU A 446 4.18 -3.04 -4.53
CA LEU A 446 4.07 -1.58 -4.68
C LEU A 446 5.33 -0.98 -5.35
N PRO A 447 5.21 0.13 -6.09
CA PRO A 447 6.36 0.82 -6.67
C PRO A 447 7.38 1.25 -5.63
N TYR A 448 8.67 1.17 -5.97
CA TYR A 448 9.79 1.51 -5.08
C TYR A 448 9.91 0.66 -3.81
N SER A 449 9.08 -0.39 -3.65
CA SER A 449 9.21 -1.34 -2.56
C SER A 449 10.43 -2.24 -2.74
N LEU A 450 11.26 -2.30 -1.71
CA LEU A 450 12.40 -3.21 -1.58
C LEU A 450 12.08 -4.42 -0.69
N GLY A 451 10.86 -4.47 -0.13
CA GLY A 451 10.43 -5.60 0.69
C GLY A 451 10.52 -6.93 -0.07
N ALA A 452 10.52 -8.03 0.68
CA ALA A 452 10.40 -9.37 0.13
C ALA A 452 9.61 -10.26 1.10
N LEU A 453 8.95 -11.29 0.59
CA LEU A 453 8.23 -12.24 1.44
C LEU A 453 9.18 -13.06 2.33
N GLY A 454 10.37 -13.37 1.83
CA GLY A 454 11.26 -14.39 2.40
C GLY A 454 10.92 -15.80 1.89
N PRO A 455 11.75 -16.81 2.22
CA PRO A 455 11.50 -18.20 1.87
C PRO A 455 10.28 -18.76 2.60
N GLU A 456 9.51 -19.66 1.95
CA GLU A 456 8.23 -20.17 2.46
C GLU A 456 8.40 -21.15 3.64
N GLU A 457 9.57 -21.76 3.75
CA GLU A 457 9.98 -22.67 4.82
C GLU A 457 10.42 -21.96 6.12
N ILE A 458 10.62 -20.63 6.07
CA ILE A 458 11.02 -19.83 7.22
C ILE A 458 9.78 -19.24 7.89
N ASP A 459 9.73 -19.30 9.22
CA ASP A 459 8.59 -18.79 9.98
C ASP A 459 8.40 -17.28 9.78
N GLY A 460 7.16 -16.88 9.48
CA GLY A 460 6.77 -15.47 9.29
C GLY A 460 6.97 -14.96 7.86
N TRP A 461 6.54 -13.73 7.61
CA TRP A 461 6.62 -13.08 6.29
C TRP A 461 7.29 -11.71 6.41
N GLY A 462 8.21 -11.43 5.50
CA GLY A 462 9.05 -10.22 5.60
C GLY A 462 10.43 -10.50 6.18
N ASN A 463 10.92 -11.74 6.08
CA ASN A 463 12.30 -12.10 6.41
C ASN A 463 13.19 -11.91 5.17
N TYR A 464 14.10 -10.94 5.17
CA TYR A 464 15.00 -10.68 4.04
C TYR A 464 16.19 -9.79 4.42
N VAL A 465 17.19 -9.73 3.53
CA VAL A 465 18.36 -8.87 3.67
C VAL A 465 18.44 -7.92 2.49
N LEU A 466 18.71 -6.64 2.78
CA LEU A 466 19.03 -5.63 1.77
C LEU A 466 20.50 -5.28 1.84
N PRO A 467 21.32 -5.78 0.89
CA PRO A 467 22.69 -5.32 0.74
C PRO A 467 22.71 -3.97 0.02
N ILE A 468 23.50 -3.03 0.53
CA ILE A 468 23.79 -1.75 -0.11
C ILE A 468 25.23 -1.80 -0.61
N GLU A 469 25.34 -1.82 -1.93
CA GLU A 469 26.61 -1.97 -2.65
C GLU A 469 27.40 -0.66 -2.68
N ASP A 470 28.72 -0.78 -2.86
CA ASP A 470 29.57 0.33 -3.29
C ASP A 470 29.03 0.94 -4.60
N PHE A 471 29.22 2.25 -4.76
CA PHE A 471 28.93 2.94 -6.00
C PHE A 471 29.81 2.44 -7.16
N LYS A 472 31.01 1.90 -6.88
CA LYS A 472 31.99 1.47 -7.89
C LYS A 472 31.84 0.02 -8.35
N ASN A 473 31.46 -0.88 -7.46
CA ASN A 473 31.44 -2.33 -7.71
C ASN A 473 30.25 -2.98 -6.98
N SER A 474 30.33 -4.27 -6.68
CA SER A 474 29.28 -5.03 -5.97
C SER A 474 29.71 -5.45 -4.56
N ASN A 475 30.77 -4.84 -4.01
CA ASN A 475 31.16 -5.03 -2.61
C ASN A 475 30.10 -4.36 -1.72
N ILE A 476 29.84 -4.92 -0.54
CA ILE A 476 28.72 -4.50 0.29
C ILE A 476 29.26 -3.68 1.46
N GLY A 477 28.86 -2.40 1.51
CA GLY A 477 29.27 -1.49 2.58
C GLY A 477 28.29 -1.41 3.74
N LEU A 478 27.01 -1.67 3.48
CA LEU A 478 25.96 -1.67 4.50
C LEU A 478 25.01 -2.85 4.25
N SER A 479 24.65 -3.58 5.31
CA SER A 479 23.64 -4.63 5.26
C SER A 479 22.49 -4.32 6.20
N LEU A 480 21.26 -4.41 5.70
CA LEU A 480 20.04 -4.20 6.49
C LEU A 480 19.25 -5.49 6.55
N TYR A 481 18.98 -5.98 7.76
CA TYR A 481 18.29 -7.23 8.01
C TYR A 481 16.86 -6.95 8.48
N PHE A 482 15.89 -7.69 7.94
CA PHE A 482 14.47 -7.53 8.25
C PHE A 482 13.91 -8.87 8.71
N LEU A 483 13.19 -8.87 9.84
CA LEU A 483 12.64 -10.09 10.45
C LEU A 483 11.17 -9.90 10.84
N ASP A 484 10.35 -10.91 10.59
CA ASP A 484 8.98 -10.99 11.15
C ASP A 484 9.08 -11.39 12.62
N SER A 485 8.77 -10.46 13.52
CA SER A 485 8.69 -10.71 14.95
C SER A 485 7.36 -11.34 15.39
N HIS A 486 6.52 -11.74 14.43
CA HIS A 486 5.21 -12.38 14.60
C HIS A 486 4.17 -11.43 15.21
N SER A 487 3.13 -12.00 15.82
CA SER A 487 2.05 -11.27 16.50
C SER A 487 1.93 -11.79 17.93
N TYR A 488 0.84 -12.47 18.27
CA TYR A 488 0.61 -13.06 19.58
C TYR A 488 1.02 -14.52 19.63
N THR A 489 1.43 -14.98 20.82
CA THR A 489 1.83 -16.38 20.98
C THR A 489 0.68 -17.35 20.67
N LYS A 490 1.01 -18.50 20.06
CA LYS A 490 0.06 -19.61 19.90
C LYS A 490 -0.12 -20.43 21.19
N ASN A 491 0.70 -20.19 22.23
CA ASN A 491 0.61 -20.86 23.53
C ASN A 491 0.55 -19.85 24.70
N PRO A 492 -0.57 -19.11 24.85
CA PRO A 492 -0.70 -18.06 25.85
C PRO A 492 -0.69 -18.55 27.30
N LYS A 493 -0.91 -19.85 27.54
CA LYS A 493 -0.81 -20.42 28.89
C LYS A 493 0.63 -20.47 29.40
N ALA A 494 1.57 -20.84 28.54
CA ALA A 494 2.98 -20.92 28.89
C ALA A 494 3.69 -19.57 28.72
N TYR A 495 3.37 -18.86 27.64
CA TYR A 495 4.08 -17.64 27.24
C TYR A 495 3.10 -16.51 26.93
N PRO A 496 2.32 -16.00 27.90
CA PRO A 496 1.29 -15.00 27.62
C PRO A 496 1.88 -13.73 26.98
N GLY A 497 1.13 -13.16 26.04
CA GLY A 497 1.47 -11.94 25.31
C GLY A 497 1.94 -12.22 23.88
N TYR A 498 3.01 -11.55 23.50
CA TYR A 498 3.55 -11.58 22.15
C TYR A 498 4.41 -12.80 21.87
N ASP A 499 4.44 -13.18 20.60
CA ASP A 499 5.31 -14.24 20.10
C ASP A 499 6.74 -13.74 19.87
N TRP A 500 7.65 -14.63 19.48
CA TRP A 500 9.08 -14.32 19.30
C TRP A 500 9.62 -14.83 17.96
N ILE A 501 10.72 -14.23 17.50
CA ILE A 501 11.50 -14.68 16.34
C ILE A 501 12.04 -16.10 16.59
N LYS A 502 11.83 -16.99 15.62
CA LYS A 502 12.07 -18.43 15.71
C LYS A 502 13.50 -18.83 15.36
N ASP A 503 13.90 -20.02 15.81
CA ASP A 503 15.24 -20.56 15.59
C ASP A 503 15.57 -20.72 14.10
N ASN A 504 14.61 -21.10 13.25
CA ASN A 504 14.82 -21.17 11.80
C ASN A 504 15.04 -19.80 11.17
N GLN A 505 14.42 -18.72 11.68
CA GLN A 505 14.71 -17.35 11.24
C GLN A 505 16.14 -16.94 11.62
N ILE A 506 16.64 -17.37 12.79
CA ILE A 506 18.03 -17.13 13.21
C ILE A 506 19.01 -17.90 12.32
N ILE A 507 18.71 -19.16 11.98
CA ILE A 507 19.52 -19.96 11.05
C ILE A 507 19.55 -19.30 9.68
N TYR A 508 18.38 -18.91 9.15
CA TYR A 508 18.24 -18.18 7.90
C TYR A 508 19.10 -16.91 7.88
N LEU A 509 19.07 -16.12 8.96
CA LEU A 509 19.88 -14.91 9.09
C LEU A 509 21.38 -15.18 8.94
N ARG A 510 21.88 -16.29 9.52
CA ARG A 510 23.28 -16.71 9.39
C ARG A 510 23.62 -17.16 7.97
N GLU A 511 22.70 -17.87 7.32
CA GLU A 511 22.86 -18.31 5.92
C GLU A 511 22.91 -17.12 4.96
N GLU A 512 22.04 -16.12 5.15
CA GLU A 512 22.04 -14.90 4.36
C GLU A 512 23.34 -14.11 4.53
N TYR A 513 23.84 -13.95 5.77
CA TYR A 513 25.14 -13.33 6.00
C TYR A 513 26.28 -14.09 5.31
N ALA A 514 26.31 -15.42 5.44
CA ALA A 514 27.31 -16.25 4.78
C ALA A 514 27.30 -16.08 3.25
N SER A 515 26.14 -15.85 2.65
CA SER A 515 26.00 -15.64 1.19
C SER A 515 26.59 -14.31 0.69
N ILE A 516 26.76 -13.32 1.57
CA ILE A 516 27.29 -11.99 1.23
C ILE A 516 28.66 -11.71 1.86
N GLU A 517 29.22 -12.67 2.59
CA GLU A 517 30.40 -12.47 3.43
C GLU A 517 31.64 -12.05 2.63
N GLU A 518 31.83 -12.62 1.43
CA GLU A 518 32.97 -12.29 0.56
C GLU A 518 32.90 -10.83 0.06
N GLN A 519 31.72 -10.38 -0.34
CA GLN A 519 31.48 -9.00 -0.80
C GLN A 519 31.64 -8.00 0.34
N VAL A 520 31.24 -8.38 1.55
CA VAL A 520 31.47 -7.59 2.78
C VAL A 520 32.96 -7.49 3.09
N LYS A 521 33.68 -8.62 3.11
CA LYS A 521 35.14 -8.66 3.36
C LYS A 521 35.95 -7.90 2.32
N SER A 522 35.45 -7.82 1.09
CA SER A 522 36.11 -7.14 -0.02
C SER A 522 35.87 -5.62 -0.03
N PHE A 523 34.99 -5.10 0.82
CA PHE A 523 34.74 -3.67 0.91
C PHE A 523 35.93 -2.93 1.52
N GLU A 524 36.39 -1.86 0.87
CA GLU A 524 37.62 -1.15 1.25
C GLU A 524 37.49 -0.35 2.56
N LYS A 525 36.26 -0.12 3.02
CA LYS A 525 35.95 0.66 4.23
C LYS A 525 35.32 -0.24 5.29
N LYS A 526 34.90 0.34 6.41
CA LYS A 526 34.20 -0.40 7.46
C LYS A 526 32.80 -0.75 6.98
N HIS A 527 32.49 -2.04 6.91
CA HIS A 527 31.12 -2.51 6.75
C HIS A 527 30.31 -2.20 8.02
N LEU A 528 29.08 -1.75 7.83
CA LEU A 528 28.13 -1.54 8.92
C LEU A 528 26.87 -2.36 8.69
N SER A 529 26.13 -2.61 9.76
CA SER A 529 25.01 -3.54 9.72
C SER A 529 23.93 -3.20 10.73
N MET A 530 22.67 -3.29 10.31
CA MET A 530 21.50 -2.98 11.14
C MET A 530 20.38 -4.02 10.95
N ALA A 531 19.58 -4.26 11.99
CA ALA A 531 18.40 -5.11 11.93
C ALA A 531 17.12 -4.32 12.27
N PHE A 532 16.02 -4.66 11.61
CA PHE A 532 14.70 -4.06 11.79
C PHE A 532 13.63 -5.12 11.96
N PHE A 533 12.81 -4.98 12.99
CA PHE A 533 11.66 -5.83 13.27
C PHE A 533 10.65 -5.04 14.12
N HIS A 534 9.44 -5.56 14.34
CA HIS A 534 8.40 -4.77 14.96
C HIS A 534 8.41 -4.86 16.50
N ILE A 535 8.31 -6.07 17.05
CA ILE A 535 8.18 -6.31 18.50
C ILE A 535 9.58 -6.36 19.14
N PRO A 536 9.84 -5.62 20.23
CA PRO A 536 11.15 -5.57 20.87
C PRO A 536 11.62 -6.92 21.41
N LEU A 537 12.94 -7.12 21.49
CA LEU A 537 13.54 -8.27 22.16
C LEU A 537 13.45 -8.13 23.69
N PRO A 538 13.52 -9.23 24.46
CA PRO A 538 13.53 -9.17 25.92
C PRO A 538 14.60 -8.23 26.50
N GLU A 539 15.76 -8.12 25.85
CA GLU A 539 16.88 -7.28 26.24
C GLU A 539 16.57 -5.78 26.24
N TYR A 540 15.53 -5.32 25.53
CA TYR A 540 15.10 -3.92 25.62
C TYR A 540 14.71 -3.52 27.06
N ARG A 541 14.33 -4.49 27.91
CA ARG A 541 14.02 -4.27 29.33
C ARG A 541 15.25 -3.96 30.20
N ASN A 542 16.45 -4.19 29.69
CA ASN A 542 17.68 -4.08 30.46
C ASN A 542 18.12 -2.61 30.58
N LEU A 543 17.32 -1.76 31.22
CA LEU A 543 17.54 -0.31 31.30
C LEU A 543 18.62 0.11 32.32
N GLY A 544 18.96 -0.75 33.29
CA GLY A 544 19.84 -0.38 34.40
C GLY A 544 21.31 -0.24 33.99
N GLY A 545 21.93 0.90 34.33
CA GLY A 545 23.39 1.10 34.24
C GLY A 545 23.97 1.25 32.85
N LYS A 546 23.16 1.62 31.86
CA LYS A 546 23.55 1.71 30.44
C LYS A 546 23.38 3.10 29.86
N GLU A 547 24.10 3.33 28.78
CA GLU A 547 23.94 4.51 27.93
C GLU A 547 22.56 4.46 27.26
N ILE A 548 21.71 5.41 27.65
CA ILE A 548 20.36 5.57 27.12
C ILE A 548 20.19 7.01 26.68
N VAL A 549 19.80 7.21 25.43
CA VAL A 549 19.42 8.53 24.90
C VAL A 549 18.06 8.45 24.24
N GLY A 550 17.14 9.30 24.71
CA GLY A 550 15.72 9.29 24.41
C GLY A 550 14.88 9.01 25.67
N SER A 551 13.60 8.68 25.47
CA SER A 551 12.63 8.52 26.55
C SER A 551 12.06 7.11 26.59
N HIS A 552 12.07 6.50 27.78
CA HIS A 552 11.24 5.35 28.13
C HIS A 552 9.99 5.87 28.85
N LYS A 553 8.84 5.88 28.17
CA LYS A 553 7.60 6.46 28.70
C LYS A 553 6.51 5.43 28.98
N GLU A 554 6.60 4.24 28.40
CA GLU A 554 5.65 3.16 28.63
C GLU A 554 6.33 1.81 28.84
N GLY A 555 5.59 0.84 29.39
CA GLY A 555 6.11 -0.49 29.66
C GLY A 555 6.54 -1.22 28.39
N ILE A 556 7.64 -1.96 28.48
CA ILE A 556 8.24 -2.68 27.34
C ILE A 556 7.55 -4.03 27.14
N THR A 557 6.88 -4.19 26.00
CA THR A 557 6.03 -5.34 25.71
C THR A 557 6.71 -6.43 24.88
N ALA A 558 8.01 -6.63 25.06
CA ALA A 558 8.75 -7.76 24.48
C ALA A 558 8.15 -9.16 24.85
N PRO A 559 8.43 -10.23 24.09
CA PRO A 559 7.99 -11.56 24.47
C PRO A 559 8.57 -12.00 25.83
N ARG A 560 7.91 -12.97 26.47
CA ARG A 560 8.42 -13.59 27.71
C ARG A 560 9.52 -14.60 27.44
N TYR A 561 9.45 -15.29 26.31
CA TYR A 561 10.48 -16.23 25.90
C TYR A 561 11.62 -15.47 25.21
N ASN A 562 12.85 -15.80 25.58
CA ASN A 562 14.05 -15.28 24.93
C ASN A 562 14.65 -16.39 24.05
N SER A 563 14.61 -16.21 22.73
CA SER A 563 15.16 -17.15 21.76
C SER A 563 16.65 -16.93 21.46
N GLY A 564 17.33 -15.99 22.14
CA GLY A 564 18.75 -15.72 21.93
C GLY A 564 19.05 -14.89 20.68
N VAL A 565 18.03 -14.23 20.10
CA VAL A 565 18.17 -13.41 18.87
C VAL A 565 19.23 -12.34 19.04
N ARG A 566 19.24 -11.62 20.17
CA ARG A 566 20.23 -10.55 20.42
C ARG A 566 21.67 -11.07 20.31
N ASP A 567 21.93 -12.27 20.83
CA ASP A 567 23.27 -12.86 20.77
C ASP A 567 23.61 -13.30 19.34
N ALA A 568 22.62 -13.81 18.59
CA ALA A 568 22.80 -14.08 17.16
C ALA A 568 23.06 -12.81 16.34
N LEU A 569 22.45 -11.66 16.68
CA LEU A 569 22.74 -10.38 16.04
C LEU A 569 24.20 -9.97 16.27
N GLN A 570 24.69 -10.12 17.51
CA GLN A 570 26.10 -9.89 17.82
C GLN A 570 27.03 -10.79 17.01
N ASP A 571 26.75 -12.10 16.96
CA ASP A 571 27.58 -13.08 16.24
C ASP A 571 27.75 -12.71 14.75
N LEU A 572 26.77 -12.00 14.19
CA LEU A 572 26.74 -11.54 12.81
C LEU A 572 27.29 -10.12 12.62
N GLY A 573 27.83 -9.50 13.68
CA GLY A 573 28.35 -8.12 13.63
C GLY A 573 27.27 -7.08 13.36
N ILE A 574 26.02 -7.33 13.76
CA ILE A 574 24.93 -6.36 13.63
C ILE A 574 25.08 -5.33 14.75
N HIS A 575 25.20 -4.06 14.36
CA HIS A 575 25.55 -2.97 15.27
C HIS A 575 24.33 -2.37 15.96
N VAL A 576 23.21 -2.26 15.23
CA VAL A 576 21.97 -1.64 15.70
C VAL A 576 20.78 -2.52 15.35
N ALA A 577 19.94 -2.86 16.31
CA ALA A 577 18.61 -3.42 16.11
C ALA A 577 17.57 -2.33 16.41
N SER A 578 16.61 -2.12 15.51
CA SER A 578 15.59 -1.09 15.69
C SER A 578 14.16 -1.56 15.48
N VAL A 579 13.27 -1.06 16.34
CA VAL A 579 11.89 -1.55 16.51
C VAL A 579 10.85 -0.45 16.64
N GLY A 580 9.58 -0.85 16.55
CA GLY A 580 8.41 -0.01 16.86
C GLY A 580 7.67 -0.56 18.09
N HIS A 581 6.37 -0.80 17.94
CA HIS A 581 5.48 -1.54 18.84
C HIS A 581 5.17 -0.87 20.18
N ASP A 582 6.20 -0.50 20.96
CA ASP A 582 6.02 0.35 22.14
C ASP A 582 6.10 1.83 21.70
N HIS A 583 4.97 2.32 21.19
CA HIS A 583 4.78 3.63 20.57
C HIS A 583 5.44 4.82 21.30
N CYS A 584 5.38 4.88 22.63
CA CYS A 584 5.84 6.01 23.43
C CYS A 584 7.31 5.90 23.85
N ASN A 585 7.93 4.75 23.59
CA ASN A 585 9.37 4.55 23.78
C ASN A 585 10.11 5.00 22.52
N ASP A 586 11.19 5.75 22.70
CA ASP A 586 11.99 6.28 21.59
C ASP A 586 13.48 6.40 21.94
N TYR A 587 13.94 5.57 22.87
CA TYR A 587 15.33 5.54 23.30
C TYR A 587 16.16 4.56 22.46
N CYS A 588 17.46 4.82 22.41
CA CYS A 588 18.48 3.83 22.09
C CYS A 588 19.19 3.41 23.36
N LEU A 589 19.47 2.11 23.48
CA LEU A 589 20.03 1.44 24.65
C LEU A 589 21.21 0.59 24.17
N LEU A 590 22.40 0.75 24.76
CA LEU A 590 23.55 -0.10 24.44
C LEU A 590 23.56 -1.35 25.32
N ASP A 591 23.11 -2.49 24.79
CA ASP A 591 23.13 -3.77 25.52
C ASP A 591 24.50 -4.43 25.41
N LYS A 592 25.23 -4.47 26.54
CA LYS A 592 26.55 -5.12 26.68
C LYS A 592 26.44 -6.42 27.48
N LYS A 593 27.06 -7.50 26.98
CA LYS A 593 27.27 -8.77 27.71
C LYS A 593 28.77 -9.10 27.76
N ASP A 594 29.21 -9.87 28.76
CA ASP A 594 30.55 -10.47 28.90
C ASP A 594 31.70 -9.77 28.18
N SER A 595 31.97 -8.51 28.55
CA SER A 595 32.95 -7.66 27.87
C SER A 595 34.36 -7.98 28.35
N SER A 596 35.12 -8.75 27.58
CA SER A 596 36.59 -8.76 27.69
C SER A 596 37.16 -7.72 26.71
N PRO A 597 38.39 -7.21 26.93
CA PRO A 597 39.03 -6.27 26.00
C PRO A 597 39.12 -6.78 24.56
N ASP A 598 39.10 -8.11 24.38
CA ASP A 598 39.28 -8.80 23.11
C ASP A 598 37.95 -9.31 22.49
N ASN A 599 36.83 -9.25 23.22
CA ASN A 599 35.51 -9.68 22.74
C ASN A 599 34.41 -8.76 23.30
N LEU A 600 34.20 -7.63 22.63
CA LEU A 600 33.13 -6.68 22.94
C LEU A 600 31.82 -7.22 22.36
N ASN A 601 30.94 -7.65 23.26
CA ASN A 601 29.61 -8.13 22.91
C ASN A 601 28.58 -7.03 23.19
N GLU A 602 28.36 -6.17 22.20
CA GLU A 602 27.64 -4.90 22.30
C GLU A 602 26.70 -4.69 21.09
N VAL A 603 25.41 -4.47 21.36
CA VAL A 603 24.41 -4.17 20.33
C VAL A 603 23.55 -3.00 20.78
N TRP A 604 23.35 -2.01 19.92
CA TRP A 604 22.39 -0.93 20.18
C TRP A 604 20.96 -1.40 19.89
N LEU A 605 20.08 -1.19 20.85
CA LEU A 605 18.66 -1.53 20.79
C LEU A 605 17.85 -0.22 20.78
N CYS A 606 17.23 0.11 19.65
CA CYS A 606 16.64 1.42 19.39
C CYS A 606 15.15 1.36 19.07
N TYR A 607 14.32 2.09 19.81
CA TYR A 607 12.95 2.37 19.39
C TYR A 607 12.89 3.53 18.39
N GLY A 608 12.05 3.37 17.36
CA GLY A 608 11.74 4.42 16.38
C GLY A 608 10.88 5.55 16.95
N GLY A 609 10.03 5.24 17.92
CA GLY A 609 8.96 6.11 18.40
C GLY A 609 7.76 6.12 17.44
N GLY A 610 6.56 5.94 17.98
CA GLY A 610 5.32 5.91 17.23
C GLY A 610 5.03 7.24 16.52
N VAL A 611 4.74 7.14 15.22
CA VAL A 611 4.51 8.26 14.30
C VAL A 611 3.02 8.56 14.19
N GLY A 612 2.18 7.52 14.20
CA GLY A 612 0.76 7.59 13.94
C GLY A 612 -0.05 8.27 15.03
N ASN A 613 -0.87 9.25 14.66
CA ASN A 613 -1.91 9.77 15.57
C ASN A 613 -3.05 8.75 15.77
N GLY A 614 -3.17 7.73 14.92
CA GLY A 614 -4.15 6.65 15.06
C GLY A 614 -3.75 5.59 16.10
N GLY A 615 -2.48 5.56 16.53
CA GLY A 615 -1.96 4.62 17.52
C GLY A 615 -1.88 5.23 18.92
N TYR A 616 -1.71 4.40 19.95
CA TYR A 616 -1.62 4.85 21.35
C TYR A 616 -0.49 5.88 21.57
N GLY A 617 -0.72 6.87 22.45
CA GLY A 617 0.21 7.98 22.70
C GLY A 617 0.13 8.58 24.10
N GLY A 618 -0.69 8.02 25.00
CA GLY A 618 -1.09 8.64 26.26
C GLY A 618 -0.05 8.71 27.36
N TYR A 619 1.19 8.26 27.10
CA TYR A 619 2.21 8.13 28.14
C TYR A 619 3.14 9.34 28.19
N GLY A 620 3.20 10.00 29.35
CA GLY A 620 4.23 11.00 29.66
C GLY A 620 4.27 12.21 28.72
N GLY A 621 3.14 12.63 28.14
CA GLY A 621 3.08 13.75 27.19
C GLY A 621 3.83 13.47 25.87
N TYR A 622 3.79 12.23 25.39
CA TYR A 622 4.48 11.82 24.18
C TYR A 622 3.99 12.63 22.96
N ILE A 623 4.94 13.22 22.22
CA ILE A 623 4.69 13.86 20.92
C ILE A 623 5.14 12.91 19.82
N ARG A 624 4.33 12.71 18.78
CA ARG A 624 4.66 11.85 17.63
C ARG A 624 6.01 12.26 17.03
N ARG A 625 6.84 11.27 16.65
CA ARG A 625 8.18 11.53 16.14
C ARG A 625 8.64 10.44 15.18
N MET A 626 9.60 10.78 14.33
CA MET A 626 10.31 9.83 13.45
C MET A 626 11.79 9.85 13.79
N ARG A 627 12.46 8.71 13.61
CA ARG A 627 13.90 8.55 13.83
C ARG A 627 14.64 8.52 12.50
N ILE A 628 15.79 9.18 12.47
CA ILE A 628 16.70 9.20 11.32
C ILE A 628 17.98 8.50 11.72
N TYR A 629 18.57 7.75 10.78
CA TYR A 629 19.94 7.25 10.86
C TYR A 629 20.76 7.84 9.72
N ASP A 630 21.91 8.42 10.03
CA ASP A 630 22.89 8.95 9.08
C ASP A 630 24.15 8.12 9.20
N ILE A 631 24.52 7.47 8.11
CA ILE A 631 25.57 6.46 8.06
C ILE A 631 26.71 7.03 7.22
N ASP A 632 27.91 7.05 7.79
CA ASP A 632 29.15 7.47 7.11
C ASP A 632 30.17 6.34 7.18
N LEU A 633 30.30 5.58 6.08
CA LEU A 633 31.18 4.42 6.02
C LEU A 633 32.65 4.82 5.92
N ASN A 634 33.00 6.08 5.62
CA ASN A 634 34.39 6.52 5.73
C ASN A 634 34.87 6.55 7.18
N LYS A 635 33.94 6.78 8.11
CA LYS A 635 34.22 6.82 9.55
C LYS A 635 33.78 5.55 10.27
N GLY A 636 33.13 4.62 9.57
CA GLY A 636 32.41 3.52 10.21
C GLY A 636 31.44 4.03 11.26
N GLU A 637 30.69 5.09 10.93
CA GLU A 637 29.87 5.85 11.88
C GLU A 637 28.37 5.67 11.60
N ILE A 638 27.58 5.47 12.65
CA ILE A 638 26.11 5.56 12.62
C ILE A 638 25.69 6.63 13.61
N LYS A 639 25.07 7.70 13.12
CA LYS A 639 24.41 8.72 13.94
C LYS A 639 22.90 8.56 13.87
N THR A 640 22.22 8.99 14.92
CA THR A 640 20.77 9.05 14.92
C THR A 640 20.25 10.30 15.62
N TRP A 641 19.10 10.77 15.16
CA TRP A 641 18.32 11.83 15.80
C TRP A 641 16.83 11.63 15.52
N LYS A 642 15.99 12.48 16.09
CA LYS A 642 14.53 12.46 15.86
C LYS A 642 14.00 13.83 15.45
N ARG A 643 12.86 13.80 14.76
CA ARG A 643 12.00 14.97 14.46
C ARG A 643 10.64 14.76 15.11
N THR A 644 10.07 15.78 15.73
CA THR A 644 8.74 15.70 16.35
C THR A 644 7.68 16.38 15.49
N GLU A 645 6.43 15.95 15.62
CA GLU A 645 5.30 16.47 14.86
C GLU A 645 5.04 17.96 15.10
N ASN A 646 5.23 18.43 16.33
CA ASN A 646 4.96 19.82 16.71
C ASN A 646 6.08 20.79 16.30
N GLU A 647 7.32 20.32 16.22
CA GLU A 647 8.52 21.10 15.89
C GLU A 647 9.40 20.35 14.87
N PRO A 648 8.89 20.00 13.67
CA PRO A 648 9.60 19.10 12.74
C PRO A 648 10.93 19.67 12.23
N VAL A 649 11.12 21.00 12.31
CA VAL A 649 12.37 21.68 11.91
C VAL A 649 13.48 21.52 12.96
N LYS A 650 13.15 21.17 14.21
CA LYS A 650 14.12 20.97 15.28
C LYS A 650 14.61 19.53 15.30
N ILE A 651 15.92 19.36 15.48
CA ILE A 651 16.55 18.06 15.76
C ILE A 651 16.56 17.85 17.27
N ILE A 652 16.20 16.65 17.73
CA ILE A 652 16.31 16.26 19.14
C ILE A 652 17.07 14.95 19.30
N ASP A 653 17.68 14.77 20.47
CA ASP A 653 18.36 13.55 20.90
C ASP A 653 19.37 13.02 19.88
N GLU A 654 20.11 13.93 19.25
CA GLU A 654 21.22 13.58 18.35
C GLU A 654 22.31 12.85 19.13
N GLN A 655 22.72 11.69 18.63
CA GLN A 655 23.75 10.85 19.25
C GLN A 655 24.51 10.06 18.19
N VAL A 656 25.75 9.69 18.52
CA VAL A 656 26.55 8.75 17.73
C VAL A 656 26.42 7.38 18.37
N LEU A 657 25.92 6.40 17.62
CA LEU A 657 25.77 5.02 18.07
C LEU A 657 27.02 4.20 17.80
N ILE A 658 27.66 4.41 16.65
CA ILE A 658 28.83 3.63 16.21
C ILE A 658 29.90 4.59 15.70
N THR A 659 31.17 4.30 15.96
CA THR A 659 32.34 4.99 15.42
C THR A 659 33.45 3.97 15.17
N ASP A 660 34.13 4.05 14.02
CA ASP A 660 35.14 3.08 13.57
C ASP A 660 34.65 1.61 13.60
N GLY A 661 33.34 1.40 13.40
CA GLY A 661 32.71 0.07 13.45
C GLY A 661 32.58 -0.52 14.86
N ARG A 662 32.64 0.30 15.91
CA ARG A 662 32.42 -0.11 17.31
C ARG A 662 31.49 0.87 18.02
N ALA A 663 30.86 0.46 19.12
CA ALA A 663 30.18 1.43 19.98
C ALA A 663 31.22 2.43 20.52
N PRO A 664 30.87 3.72 20.70
CA PRO A 664 31.73 4.69 21.36
C PRO A 664 32.20 4.14 22.71
N GLY A 665 33.51 4.07 22.91
CA GLY A 665 34.09 3.87 24.24
C GLY A 665 34.22 5.21 24.96
N GLU A 666 34.13 5.20 26.29
CA GLU A 666 34.47 6.37 27.13
C GLU A 666 35.88 6.89 26.88
#